data_AF-A0A2E7IK29-F1
#
_entry.id   AF-A0A2E7IK29-F1
#
_cell.length_a   1.000
_cell.length_b   1.000
_cell.length_c   1.000
_cell.angle_alpha   90.00
_cell.angle_beta   90.00
_cell.angle_gamma   90.00
#
_symmetry.space_group_name_H-M   'P 1'
#
loop_
_entity.id
_entity.type
_entity.pdbx_description
1 polymer ?
#
loop_
_entity_poly.entity_id
_entity_poly.type
_entity_poly.pdbx_seq_one_letter_code
_entity_poly.pdbx_strand_id
1 'polypeptide(L)'
;MMAGSSSTVSPTPYCPCCRVNRHRVIQPLSMQTLLMQNNNNRLVRSVCGALLLAALGACSKPIDYSGPTSDWSVIGKDIGGQRYSELTQIDRNNVDQLEPAWTYHLGDFSTGGETHGATALQLTPLVVNGSMYLCTPYNRVISLAPETGQENWVYDPAVDLSGVYTPACRGVSFWQGNSEKEACNKRIIVGTLDARLIAIDADTGKPCDAFGQHGSVDLKQGLGEVRIAEYYLTSPPLIMNNKIITGAFVQDGQRTDAPSGAVRAFDIHSGALLWAWDPVPPTHNAVTAADIRAGKHLTPGTPNAWGLLSGDAESNRVFVPTGNPAPDHYGGNERGDLDFYGSSVVALNADTGEVDWSFQTVHHDVWDYDVAAQPVSFDFKGTTPAVIAATKMGHVFFLDRKTGKSLLPVEERAVPQTAVEGEFTSATQPFPIKPEPLHPASLSRDEIWGITPGDKKYCREFFDRLNYEGIFTPPSYEGTLAYPGLGGGINWGSVSVDPVNDRMVVNLQIAPFTMKVVPRADVQSGSGSDLVGLAPQEGTPYAVTRNVFTTAYPNMKPCVPPPWGKLVSIDLNTGDIVWERPLGNLNTLAPFGLGRFFNWGTPNTGGSIQTAGGLAFIGATMDNYFRAFDTGTGDLLWEHELPYSAHATPITYRLNKDSKQFVVIAAGGHGPLGSPPGDTLIAFTLKGKD
;
A
#
# COMPACT_ATOMS: atom_id res chain seq x y z
N MET A 1 -40.63 28.77 -37.59
CA MET A 1 -42.00 29.30 -37.56
C MET A 1 -42.53 29.19 -36.14
N MET A 2 -42.97 30.33 -35.57
CA MET A 2 -43.74 30.58 -34.34
C MET A 2 -43.20 29.99 -33.01
N ALA A 3 -42.68 30.72 -32.02
CA ALA A 3 -42.97 32.01 -31.36
C ALA A 3 -44.00 31.96 -30.20
N GLY A 4 -43.59 32.51 -29.04
CA GLY A 4 -44.41 32.87 -27.86
C GLY A 4 -43.64 32.66 -26.54
N SER A 5 -42.74 33.53 -26.05
CA SER A 5 -42.87 34.89 -25.45
C SER A 5 -43.01 34.93 -23.91
N SER A 6 -41.94 35.47 -23.26
CA SER A 6 -41.86 36.37 -22.07
C SER A 6 -42.62 36.03 -20.76
N SER A 7 -42.07 36.19 -19.55
CA SER A 7 -41.44 37.41 -19.02
C SER A 7 -40.74 37.19 -17.66
N THR A 8 -39.74 38.03 -17.43
CA THR A 8 -38.93 38.36 -16.24
C THR A 8 -39.74 38.80 -15.01
N VAL A 9 -39.21 38.60 -13.77
CA VAL A 9 -39.10 39.62 -12.68
C VAL A 9 -38.19 39.08 -11.55
N SER A 10 -37.13 39.82 -11.22
CA SER A 10 -36.61 40.01 -9.85
C SER A 10 -36.91 41.46 -9.46
N PRO A 11 -37.17 41.79 -8.17
CA PRO A 11 -36.11 42.44 -7.39
C PRO A 11 -36.11 42.16 -5.86
N THR A 12 -34.99 42.52 -5.25
CA THR A 12 -34.59 42.65 -3.83
C THR A 12 -35.43 43.69 -3.03
N PRO A 13 -34.99 44.22 -1.87
CA PRO A 13 -34.68 43.66 -0.53
C PRO A 13 -35.54 44.34 0.58
N TYR A 14 -35.62 43.82 1.83
CA TYR A 14 -36.18 44.60 2.94
C TYR A 14 -35.53 44.37 4.32
N CYS A 15 -35.09 45.49 4.91
CA CYS A 15 -34.89 45.81 6.33
C CYS A 15 -35.49 47.24 6.47
N PRO A 16 -36.25 47.67 7.51
CA PRO A 16 -35.65 48.15 8.77
C PRO A 16 -36.53 48.25 10.08
N CYS A 17 -35.84 48.33 11.22
CA CYS A 17 -36.02 49.11 12.49
C CYS A 17 -37.37 49.62 13.05
N CYS A 18 -37.54 49.46 14.38
CA CYS A 18 -37.90 50.49 15.41
C CYS A 18 -37.54 49.99 16.85
N ARG A 19 -36.58 50.60 17.57
CA ARG A 19 -36.71 51.61 18.68
C ARG A 19 -37.51 51.10 19.92
N VAL A 20 -37.15 51.25 21.22
CA VAL A 20 -36.28 52.22 21.93
C VAL A 20 -36.21 51.92 23.47
N ASN A 21 -35.11 52.31 24.14
CA ASN A 21 -34.88 52.68 25.57
C ASN A 21 -35.09 51.64 26.71
N ARG A 22 -34.42 51.66 27.87
CA ARG A 22 -33.34 52.47 28.49
C ARG A 22 -32.87 51.76 29.78
N HIS A 23 -31.59 51.99 30.12
CA HIS A 23 -31.00 52.08 31.47
C HIS A 23 -31.20 50.96 32.51
N ARG A 24 -30.07 50.32 32.90
CA ARG A 24 -29.53 50.48 34.26
C ARG A 24 -28.05 50.14 34.33
N VAL A 25 -27.29 51.13 34.77
CA VAL A 25 -25.90 51.07 35.22
C VAL A 25 -25.87 50.38 36.59
N ILE A 26 -24.96 49.43 36.80
CA ILE A 26 -24.50 49.04 38.15
C ILE A 26 -22.97 49.01 38.12
N GLN A 27 -22.38 49.82 39.00
CA GLN A 27 -20.95 50.02 39.25
C GLN A 27 -20.28 48.80 39.91
N PRO A 28 -18.93 48.72 39.86
CA PRO A 28 -18.18 47.68 40.55
C PRO A 28 -18.02 48.02 42.04
N LEU A 29 -18.24 47.03 42.91
CA LEU A 29 -17.91 47.13 44.33
C LEU A 29 -16.47 46.68 44.53
N SER A 30 -15.63 47.63 44.93
CA SER A 30 -14.35 47.37 45.59
C SER A 30 -14.62 46.93 47.03
N MET A 31 -13.81 45.99 47.54
CA MET A 31 -13.55 45.92 48.96
C MET A 31 -12.12 45.46 49.19
N GLN A 32 -11.32 46.39 49.69
CA GLN A 32 -10.00 46.16 50.24
C GLN A 32 -10.11 45.42 51.59
N THR A 33 -9.02 44.72 51.91
CA THR A 33 -8.51 44.42 53.27
C THR A 33 -9.19 43.29 54.06
N LEU A 34 -8.50 42.16 54.14
CA LEU A 34 -8.09 41.61 55.44
C LEU A 34 -6.70 40.96 55.30
N LEU A 35 -5.67 41.71 55.69
CA LEU A 35 -4.36 41.19 56.03
C LEU A 35 -4.44 40.70 57.48
N MET A 36 -4.30 39.39 57.70
CA MET A 36 -3.75 38.89 58.95
C MET A 36 -2.53 38.03 58.67
N GLN A 37 -1.51 38.35 59.46
CA GLN A 37 -0.13 37.91 59.43
C GLN A 37 0.02 36.38 59.38
N ASN A 38 0.89 35.92 58.48
CA ASN A 38 1.75 34.80 58.82
C ASN A 38 3.12 34.99 58.14
N ASN A 39 3.98 35.74 58.85
CA ASN A 39 5.40 35.84 58.56
C ASN A 39 6.05 34.51 58.93
N ASN A 40 6.20 33.59 57.97
CA ASN A 40 7.20 32.52 57.97
C ASN A 40 7.06 31.69 56.68
N ASN A 41 7.39 32.24 55.51
CA ASN A 41 7.58 31.41 54.31
C ASN A 41 8.37 32.10 53.18
N ARG A 42 9.39 32.90 53.53
CA ARG A 42 10.36 33.39 52.53
C ARG A 42 11.36 32.33 52.08
N LEU A 43 11.61 31.29 52.88
CA LEU A 43 12.49 30.18 52.48
C LEU A 43 11.81 29.15 51.55
N VAL A 44 10.51 28.89 51.74
CA VAL A 44 9.79 27.85 50.95
C VAL A 44 9.45 28.33 49.53
N ARG A 45 9.22 29.64 49.32
CA ARG A 45 8.98 30.19 47.97
C ARG A 45 10.23 30.25 47.09
N SER A 46 11.42 30.43 47.67
CA SER A 46 12.67 30.43 46.90
C SER A 46 13.15 29.02 46.53
N VAL A 47 12.82 28.00 47.34
CA VAL A 47 13.16 26.60 47.03
C VAL A 47 12.21 26.00 45.99
N CYS A 48 10.90 26.33 46.02
CA CYS A 48 9.98 25.92 44.95
C CYS A 48 10.20 26.67 43.62
N GLY A 49 10.63 27.94 43.65
CA GLY A 49 11.00 28.68 42.44
C GLY A 49 12.26 28.14 41.76
N ALA A 50 13.26 27.71 42.54
CA ALA A 50 14.49 27.11 42.02
C ALA A 50 14.27 25.67 41.48
N LEU A 51 13.36 24.90 42.08
CA LEU A 51 12.98 23.56 41.58
C LEU A 51 12.08 23.63 40.33
N LEU A 52 11.24 24.66 40.18
CA LEU A 52 10.49 24.87 38.93
C LEU A 52 11.35 25.39 37.77
N LEU A 53 12.39 26.20 38.04
CA LEU A 53 13.35 26.60 36.98
C LEU A 53 14.34 25.49 36.61
N ALA A 54 14.64 24.55 37.51
CA ALA A 54 15.45 23.37 37.20
C ALA A 54 14.69 22.29 36.40
N ALA A 55 13.35 22.26 36.48
CA ALA A 55 12.50 21.33 35.72
C ALA A 55 12.11 21.84 34.32
N LEU A 56 12.30 23.14 34.02
CA LEU A 56 12.05 23.73 32.71
C LEU A 56 13.26 23.66 31.75
N GLY A 57 14.39 23.16 32.23
CA GLY A 57 15.56 22.81 31.43
C GLY A 57 15.62 21.31 31.17
N ALA A 58 14.60 20.73 30.53
CA ALA A 58 14.82 19.46 29.83
C ALA A 58 15.86 19.76 28.73
N CYS A 59 17.14 19.60 29.07
CA CYS A 59 18.23 19.69 28.10
C CYS A 59 17.95 18.64 27.03
N SER A 60 17.38 19.05 25.91
CA SER A 60 17.44 18.30 24.67
C SER A 60 18.91 17.93 24.48
N LYS A 61 19.18 16.61 24.47
CA LYS A 61 20.54 16.13 24.23
C LYS A 61 20.98 16.69 22.87
N PRO A 62 22.21 17.20 22.73
CA PRO A 62 22.72 17.60 21.43
C PRO A 62 22.55 16.45 20.44
N ILE A 63 22.10 16.76 19.21
CA ILE A 63 22.01 15.76 18.14
C ILE A 63 23.40 15.19 17.91
N ASP A 64 23.51 13.86 17.92
CA ASP A 64 24.74 13.18 17.55
C ASP A 64 24.85 13.12 16.02
N TYR A 65 25.81 13.87 15.48
CA TYR A 65 26.12 13.87 14.05
C TYR A 65 27.15 12.78 13.69
N SER A 66 27.48 11.86 14.59
CA SER A 66 28.20 10.64 14.25
C SER A 66 27.34 9.68 13.41
N GLY A 67 27.92 8.56 12.96
CA GLY A 67 27.20 7.55 12.17
C GLY A 67 27.15 7.82 10.66
N PRO A 68 26.46 6.95 9.91
CA PRO A 68 26.46 6.98 8.46
C PRO A 68 25.53 8.05 7.89
N THR A 69 25.72 8.31 6.60
CA THR A 69 24.80 9.02 5.71
C THR A 69 24.20 7.98 4.78
N SER A 70 22.93 8.14 4.41
CA SER A 70 22.26 7.19 3.53
C SER A 70 21.12 7.91 2.82
N ASP A 71 20.98 7.65 1.53
CA ASP A 71 19.88 8.11 0.71
C ASP A 71 18.72 7.09 0.69
N TRP A 72 17.68 7.35 -0.10
CA TRP A 72 16.62 6.39 -0.38
C TRP A 72 16.34 6.34 -1.88
N SER A 73 17.30 5.79 -2.63
CA SER A 73 17.33 5.83 -4.10
C SER A 73 16.40 4.85 -4.81
N VAL A 74 15.88 3.85 -4.10
CA VAL A 74 14.92 2.86 -4.61
C VAL A 74 13.78 2.72 -3.59
N ILE A 75 12.56 2.47 -4.06
CA ILE A 75 11.37 2.41 -3.21
C ILE A 75 11.52 1.44 -2.02
N GLY A 76 12.13 0.28 -2.24
CA GLY A 76 12.41 -0.72 -1.21
C GLY A 76 13.75 -0.52 -0.48
N LYS A 77 14.32 0.69 -0.49
CA LYS A 77 15.71 1.06 -0.15
C LYS A 77 16.78 0.50 -1.09
N ASP A 78 16.61 -0.74 -1.52
CA ASP A 78 17.46 -1.43 -2.48
C ASP A 78 16.57 -2.24 -3.46
N ILE A 79 17.17 -2.75 -4.54
CA ILE A 79 16.42 -3.52 -5.55
C ILE A 79 15.91 -4.88 -5.03
N GLY A 80 16.49 -5.40 -3.94
CA GLY A 80 16.05 -6.60 -3.24
C GLY A 80 14.89 -6.33 -2.28
N GLY A 81 14.57 -5.08 -1.96
CA GLY A 81 13.35 -4.67 -1.27
C GLY A 81 13.39 -4.72 0.26
N GLN A 82 14.56 -4.66 0.90
CA GLN A 82 14.68 -4.87 2.36
C GLN A 82 14.01 -3.79 3.21
N ARG A 83 13.91 -2.56 2.71
CA ARG A 83 13.36 -1.40 3.46
C ARG A 83 14.09 -1.15 4.78
N TYR A 84 15.40 -1.40 4.80
CA TYR A 84 16.24 -1.20 5.99
C TYR A 84 17.29 -0.12 5.78
N SER A 85 17.32 0.86 6.68
CA SER A 85 18.33 1.92 6.66
C SER A 85 19.40 1.67 7.72
N GLU A 86 20.66 1.87 7.33
CA GLU A 86 21.81 1.83 8.23
C GLU A 86 21.92 3.06 9.15
N LEU A 87 21.01 4.03 9.03
CA LEU A 87 21.05 5.28 9.81
C LEU A 87 20.77 5.04 11.29
N THR A 88 21.54 5.73 12.14
CA THR A 88 21.53 5.59 13.61
C THR A 88 21.32 6.90 14.37
N GLN A 89 21.14 8.03 13.69
CA GLN A 89 21.02 9.32 14.37
C GLN A 89 19.69 9.42 15.14
N ILE A 90 18.62 8.86 14.58
CA ILE A 90 17.35 8.61 15.27
C ILE A 90 17.37 7.18 15.80
N ASP A 91 17.22 7.03 17.12
CA ASP A 91 17.31 5.74 17.82
C ASP A 91 16.27 5.63 18.96
N ARG A 92 16.26 4.48 19.63
CA ARG A 92 15.38 4.18 20.77
C ARG A 92 15.43 5.22 21.90
N ASN A 93 16.52 5.98 22.03
CA ASN A 93 16.75 6.91 23.15
C ASN A 93 16.33 8.35 22.83
N ASN A 94 16.04 8.66 21.56
CA ASN A 94 15.72 10.01 21.14
C ASN A 94 14.53 10.13 20.17
N VAL A 95 13.93 9.02 19.72
CA VAL A 95 12.77 9.02 18.82
C VAL A 95 11.58 9.80 19.39
N ASP A 96 11.46 9.88 20.71
CA ASP A 96 10.46 10.66 21.43
C ASP A 96 10.58 12.19 21.20
N GLN A 97 11.69 12.65 20.63
CA GLN A 97 11.98 14.06 20.33
C GLN A 97 11.74 14.44 18.87
N LEU A 98 11.20 13.53 18.04
CA LEU A 98 10.86 13.84 16.66
C LEU A 98 9.74 14.89 16.60
N GLU A 99 9.96 15.91 15.77
CA GLU A 99 8.98 16.94 15.43
C GLU A 99 8.85 17.11 13.91
N PRO A 100 7.69 17.55 13.40
CA PRO A 100 7.55 17.92 12.00
C PRO A 100 8.58 19.00 11.62
N ALA A 101 9.38 18.73 10.59
CA ALA A 101 10.37 19.65 10.05
C ALA A 101 9.78 20.51 8.94
N TRP A 102 9.04 19.88 8.02
CA TRP A 102 8.34 20.54 6.93
C TRP A 102 7.15 19.70 6.48
N THR A 103 6.24 20.34 5.75
CA THR A 103 5.04 19.72 5.18
C THR A 103 4.84 20.25 3.76
N TYR A 104 4.49 19.37 2.83
CA TYR A 104 4.18 19.68 1.44
C TYR A 104 2.78 19.16 1.08
N HIS A 105 2.02 19.95 0.33
CA HIS A 105 0.67 19.60 -0.12
C HIS A 105 0.68 19.33 -1.63
N LEU A 106 0.35 18.10 -2.01
CA LEU A 106 0.39 17.64 -3.39
C LEU A 106 -0.70 18.27 -4.26
N GLY A 107 -1.87 18.57 -3.69
CA GLY A 107 -3.01 19.17 -4.39
C GLY A 107 -3.88 18.22 -5.23
N ASP A 108 -3.46 16.97 -5.45
CA ASP A 108 -4.24 15.97 -6.20
C ASP A 108 -4.91 14.96 -5.28
N PHE A 109 -6.17 15.23 -4.91
CA PHE A 109 -7.00 14.31 -4.15
C PHE A 109 -8.48 14.48 -4.50
N SER A 110 -9.27 13.42 -4.33
CA SER A 110 -10.71 13.44 -4.63
C SER A 110 -11.45 12.35 -3.88
N THR A 111 -12.69 12.65 -3.47
CA THR A 111 -13.64 11.68 -2.90
C THR A 111 -14.29 10.78 -3.97
N GLY A 112 -13.89 10.91 -5.23
CA GLY A 112 -14.49 10.22 -6.38
C GLY A 112 -15.63 11.02 -7.01
N GLY A 113 -15.96 10.67 -8.24
CA GLY A 113 -17.02 11.32 -9.03
C GLY A 113 -17.43 10.48 -10.25
N GLU A 114 -17.99 11.13 -11.27
CA GLU A 114 -18.44 10.43 -12.49
C GLU A 114 -17.28 9.89 -13.35
N THR A 115 -16.09 10.49 -13.24
CA THR A 115 -14.93 10.13 -14.06
C THR A 115 -14.11 9.00 -13.47
N HIS A 116 -13.89 9.01 -12.15
CA HIS A 116 -13.00 8.06 -11.46
C HIS A 116 -13.42 7.91 -10.00
N GLY A 117 -12.98 6.84 -9.34
CA GLY A 117 -13.24 6.63 -7.92
C GLY A 117 -12.33 7.46 -7.00
N ALA A 118 -12.50 7.31 -5.69
CA ALA A 118 -11.76 8.08 -4.70
C ALA A 118 -10.25 7.80 -4.76
N THR A 119 -9.44 8.83 -4.48
CA THR A 119 -7.97 8.71 -4.50
C THR A 119 -7.44 7.90 -3.31
N ALA A 120 -6.26 7.29 -3.50
CA ALA A 120 -5.47 6.69 -2.43
C ALA A 120 -4.01 7.13 -2.56
N LEU A 121 -3.48 7.81 -1.52
CA LEU A 121 -2.08 8.26 -1.52
C LEU A 121 -1.18 7.17 -0.94
N GLN A 122 -0.70 6.27 -1.82
CA GLN A 122 0.18 5.13 -1.48
C GLN A 122 1.68 5.44 -1.69
N LEU A 123 2.02 6.71 -1.88
CA LEU A 123 3.33 7.21 -2.32
C LEU A 123 4.46 6.88 -1.33
N THR A 124 5.53 6.28 -1.85
CA THR A 124 6.85 6.23 -1.22
C THR A 124 7.82 7.08 -2.06
N PRO A 125 8.29 8.24 -1.57
CA PRO A 125 9.19 9.10 -2.34
C PRO A 125 10.59 8.49 -2.46
N LEU A 126 11.38 8.98 -3.42
CA LEU A 126 12.82 8.70 -3.51
C LEU A 126 13.61 9.90 -3.01
N VAL A 127 14.76 9.68 -2.38
CA VAL A 127 15.77 10.72 -2.15
C VAL A 127 17.07 10.23 -2.76
N VAL A 128 17.52 10.92 -3.81
CA VAL A 128 18.71 10.60 -4.61
C VAL A 128 19.09 11.82 -5.43
N ASN A 129 20.34 11.93 -5.88
CA ASN A 129 20.77 13.09 -6.69
C ASN A 129 20.49 14.45 -5.99
N GLY A 130 20.59 14.48 -4.66
CA GLY A 130 20.34 15.69 -3.85
C GLY A 130 18.89 16.20 -3.86
N SER A 131 17.95 15.45 -4.46
CA SER A 131 16.54 15.83 -4.59
C SER A 131 15.63 14.73 -4.06
N MET A 132 14.41 15.10 -3.71
CA MET A 132 13.33 14.18 -3.41
C MET A 132 12.39 14.11 -4.61
N TYR A 133 12.10 12.91 -5.10
CA TYR A 133 11.21 12.70 -6.23
C TYR A 133 9.97 11.93 -5.80
N LEU A 134 8.81 12.38 -6.26
CA LEU A 134 7.53 11.76 -5.92
C LEU A 134 6.53 11.84 -7.07
N CYS A 135 5.44 11.08 -6.94
CA CYS A 135 4.29 11.15 -7.81
C CYS A 135 3.00 11.41 -7.01
N THR A 136 2.04 12.08 -7.64
CA THR A 136 0.71 12.28 -7.07
C THR A 136 -0.26 11.16 -7.49
N PRO A 137 -1.46 11.06 -6.87
CA PRO A 137 -2.52 10.18 -7.35
C PRO A 137 -2.96 10.41 -8.81
N TYR A 138 -2.64 11.56 -9.40
CA TYR A 138 -2.86 11.88 -10.83
C TYR A 138 -1.57 11.80 -11.66
N ASN A 139 -0.56 11.09 -11.15
CA ASN A 139 0.76 10.89 -11.76
C ASN A 139 1.55 12.16 -12.12
N ARG A 140 1.23 13.34 -11.55
CA ARG A 140 2.16 14.47 -11.60
C ARG A 140 3.45 14.09 -10.89
N VAL A 141 4.59 14.35 -11.50
CA VAL A 141 5.92 14.07 -10.93
C VAL A 141 6.49 15.36 -10.38
N ILE A 142 6.94 15.31 -9.13
CA ILE A 142 7.39 16.49 -8.38
C ILE A 142 8.79 16.23 -7.85
N SER A 143 9.65 17.24 -7.96
CA SER A 143 10.95 17.29 -7.29
C SER A 143 10.93 18.32 -6.17
N LEU A 144 11.38 17.92 -4.98
CA LEU A 144 11.52 18.77 -3.80
C LEU A 144 12.96 18.80 -3.30
N ALA A 145 13.37 19.89 -2.68
CA ALA A 145 14.58 19.94 -1.85
C ALA A 145 14.34 19.13 -0.56
N PRO A 146 15.11 18.05 -0.28
CA PRO A 146 14.76 17.10 0.78
C PRO A 146 14.75 17.71 2.19
N GLU A 147 15.60 18.69 2.49
CA GLU A 147 15.71 19.21 3.86
C GLU A 147 14.69 20.33 4.16
N THR A 148 14.04 20.90 3.14
CA THR A 148 13.12 22.04 3.28
C THR A 148 11.71 21.78 2.75
N GLY A 149 11.52 20.75 1.92
CA GLY A 149 10.26 20.52 1.22
C GLY A 149 9.97 21.54 0.11
N GLN A 150 10.92 22.40 -0.24
CA GLN A 150 10.75 23.40 -1.29
C GLN A 150 10.67 22.73 -2.67
N GLU A 151 9.65 23.08 -3.46
CA GLU A 151 9.49 22.59 -4.81
C GLU A 151 10.60 23.10 -5.75
N ASN A 152 11.23 22.17 -6.46
CA ASN A 152 12.21 22.46 -7.51
C ASN A 152 11.54 22.56 -8.88
N TRP A 153 10.72 21.56 -9.22
CA TRP A 153 9.96 21.48 -10.47
C TRP A 153 8.79 20.50 -10.35
N VAL A 154 7.81 20.67 -11.24
CA VAL A 154 6.65 19.77 -11.43
C VAL A 154 6.51 19.45 -12.91
N TYR A 155 6.25 18.18 -13.20
CA TYR A 155 5.86 17.70 -14.52
C TYR A 155 4.45 17.10 -14.44
N ASP A 156 3.55 17.58 -15.29
CA ASP A 156 2.19 17.08 -15.41
C ASP A 156 2.02 16.30 -16.73
N PRO A 157 1.82 14.97 -16.68
CA PRO A 157 1.59 14.15 -17.86
C PRO A 157 0.17 14.28 -18.45
N ALA A 158 -0.75 14.99 -17.78
CA ALA A 158 -2.16 15.11 -18.14
C ALA A 158 -2.83 13.76 -18.40
N VAL A 159 -2.77 12.86 -17.41
CA VAL A 159 -3.33 11.50 -17.51
C VAL A 159 -4.85 11.51 -17.67
N ASP A 160 -5.36 10.60 -18.49
CA ASP A 160 -6.79 10.30 -18.55
C ASP A 160 -7.17 9.37 -17.39
N LEU A 161 -7.98 9.87 -16.46
CA LEU A 161 -8.45 9.13 -15.29
C LEU A 161 -9.81 8.45 -15.53
N SER A 162 -10.38 8.56 -16.73
CA SER A 162 -11.70 8.00 -17.03
C SER A 162 -11.76 6.50 -16.70
N GLY A 163 -12.74 6.11 -15.87
CA GLY A 163 -12.95 4.74 -15.43
C GLY A 163 -11.98 4.23 -14.36
N VAL A 164 -10.95 4.99 -13.99
CA VAL A 164 -9.96 4.54 -12.99
C VAL A 164 -10.64 4.30 -11.65
N TYR A 165 -10.55 3.07 -11.16
CA TYR A 165 -11.18 2.65 -9.91
C TYR A 165 -10.69 3.47 -8.70
N THR A 166 -9.37 3.54 -8.52
CA THR A 166 -8.75 4.37 -7.48
C THR A 166 -7.49 4.98 -8.07
N PRO A 167 -7.46 6.31 -8.32
CA PRO A 167 -6.22 6.96 -8.70
C PRO A 167 -5.23 6.88 -7.53
N ALA A 168 -4.10 6.24 -7.79
CA ALA A 168 -3.04 6.01 -6.83
C ALA A 168 -1.70 5.96 -7.55
N CYS A 169 -0.64 6.35 -6.84
CA CYS A 169 0.73 6.15 -7.29
C CYS A 169 1.60 5.74 -6.10
N ARG A 170 2.35 4.64 -6.24
CA ARG A 170 3.24 4.13 -5.17
C ARG A 170 4.63 4.75 -5.19
N GLY A 171 5.06 5.32 -6.31
CA GLY A 171 6.35 5.97 -6.43
C GLY A 171 6.81 6.12 -7.88
N VAL A 172 8.04 6.58 -8.04
CA VAL A 172 8.76 6.67 -9.32
C VAL A 172 10.05 5.87 -9.23
N SER A 173 10.74 5.68 -10.35
CA SER A 173 12.05 5.03 -10.38
C SER A 173 13.12 6.01 -10.84
N PHE A 174 14.33 5.87 -10.31
CA PHE A 174 15.48 6.67 -10.71
C PHE A 174 16.48 5.82 -11.50
N TRP A 175 17.06 6.42 -12.54
CA TRP A 175 18.21 5.87 -13.24
C TRP A 175 19.27 6.95 -13.44
N GLN A 176 20.54 6.58 -13.35
CA GLN A 176 21.66 7.46 -13.65
C GLN A 176 22.68 6.72 -14.51
N GLY A 177 23.07 7.34 -15.62
CA GLY A 177 24.20 6.91 -16.44
C GLY A 177 25.52 7.58 -16.05
N ASN A 178 26.53 7.42 -16.89
CA ASN A 178 27.92 7.73 -16.54
C ASN A 178 28.34 9.20 -16.72
N SER A 179 27.51 10.05 -17.32
CA SER A 179 27.83 11.45 -17.66
C SER A 179 26.90 12.41 -16.91
N GLU A 180 27.43 13.19 -15.98
CA GLU A 180 26.62 14.11 -15.17
C GLU A 180 26.13 15.35 -15.93
N LYS A 181 26.64 15.59 -17.14
CA LYS A 181 26.42 16.84 -17.89
C LYS A 181 25.41 16.72 -19.02
N GLU A 182 25.08 15.49 -19.41
CA GLU A 182 24.16 15.23 -20.51
C GLU A 182 22.71 15.26 -20.02
N ALA A 183 21.86 15.99 -20.74
CA ALA A 183 20.43 15.96 -20.51
C ALA A 183 19.92 14.52 -20.60
N CYS A 184 18.99 14.17 -19.71
CA CYS A 184 18.42 12.83 -19.61
C CYS A 184 19.44 11.74 -19.32
N ASN A 185 20.58 12.08 -18.71
CA ASN A 185 21.46 11.06 -18.14
C ASN A 185 21.17 10.75 -16.67
N LYS A 186 20.28 11.54 -16.05
CA LYS A 186 19.59 11.19 -14.81
C LYS A 186 18.11 11.24 -15.13
N ARG A 187 17.41 10.13 -14.92
CA ARG A 187 16.03 9.96 -15.35
C ARG A 187 15.16 9.61 -14.17
N ILE A 188 14.00 10.26 -14.10
CA ILE A 188 12.85 9.78 -13.37
C ILE A 188 11.96 9.04 -14.36
N ILE A 189 11.62 7.80 -14.03
CA ILE A 189 10.75 6.93 -14.81
C ILE A 189 9.44 6.76 -14.05
N VAL A 190 8.32 6.99 -14.73
CA VAL A 190 6.98 6.85 -14.13
C VAL A 190 6.07 6.04 -15.06
N GLY A 191 5.36 5.07 -14.46
CA GLY A 191 4.22 4.41 -15.07
C GLY A 191 2.94 5.15 -14.69
N THR A 192 2.01 5.31 -15.63
CA THR A 192 0.82 6.15 -15.47
C THR A 192 -0.49 5.36 -15.53
N LEU A 193 -1.55 5.98 -14.99
CA LEU A 193 -2.90 5.45 -14.90
C LEU A 193 -3.61 5.32 -16.26
N ASP A 194 -3.06 5.92 -17.32
CA ASP A 194 -3.53 5.78 -18.72
C ASP A 194 -2.61 4.86 -19.57
N ALA A 195 -1.79 4.05 -18.90
CA ALA A 195 -0.88 3.06 -19.47
C ALA A 195 0.26 3.65 -20.33
N ARG A 196 0.86 4.77 -19.90
CA ARG A 196 2.12 5.26 -20.47
C ARG A 196 3.30 5.02 -19.54
N LEU A 197 4.45 4.75 -20.15
CA LEU A 197 5.76 4.81 -19.50
C LEU A 197 6.45 6.10 -19.92
N ILE A 198 6.80 6.96 -18.96
CA ILE A 198 7.37 8.29 -19.23
C ILE A 198 8.76 8.41 -18.62
N ALA A 199 9.69 9.02 -19.36
CA ALA A 199 11.03 9.35 -18.90
C ALA A 199 11.22 10.88 -18.82
N ILE A 200 11.66 11.35 -17.67
CA ILE A 200 11.82 12.78 -17.34
C ILE A 200 13.26 13.01 -16.87
N ASP A 201 13.88 14.09 -17.31
CA ASP A 201 15.17 14.53 -16.80
C ASP A 201 15.06 14.92 -15.31
N ALA A 202 15.86 14.26 -14.47
CA ALA A 202 15.74 14.39 -13.02
C ALA A 202 16.15 15.77 -12.49
N ASP A 203 16.97 16.52 -13.23
CA ASP A 203 17.47 17.83 -12.81
C ASP A 203 16.52 18.95 -13.26
N THR A 204 15.85 18.80 -14.40
CA THR A 204 15.06 19.88 -15.04
C THR A 204 13.55 19.65 -15.08
N GLY A 205 13.08 18.41 -14.86
CA GLY A 205 11.66 18.07 -14.96
C GLY A 205 11.12 18.00 -16.39
N LYS A 206 11.99 18.06 -17.41
CA LYS A 206 11.58 18.02 -18.82
C LYS A 206 11.52 16.58 -19.33
N PRO A 207 10.57 16.22 -20.21
CA PRO A 207 10.56 14.92 -20.88
C PRO A 207 11.86 14.65 -21.63
N CYS A 208 12.29 13.39 -21.61
CA CYS A 208 13.41 12.91 -22.38
C CYS A 208 13.01 12.64 -23.82
N ASP A 209 13.16 13.63 -24.70
CA ASP A 209 12.64 13.59 -26.09
C ASP A 209 13.04 12.33 -26.88
N ALA A 210 14.25 11.80 -26.65
CA ALA A 210 14.76 10.59 -27.30
C ALA A 210 14.14 9.26 -26.79
N PHE A 211 13.32 9.29 -25.75
CA PHE A 211 12.67 8.11 -25.17
C PHE A 211 11.28 7.91 -25.76
N GLY A 212 11.03 6.77 -26.39
CA GLY A 212 9.76 6.45 -27.04
C GLY A 212 9.36 7.50 -28.07
N GLN A 213 8.15 8.01 -27.94
CA GLN A 213 7.65 9.16 -28.69
C GLN A 213 7.60 10.38 -27.77
N HIS A 214 8.58 11.29 -27.92
CA HIS A 214 8.67 12.55 -27.17
C HIS A 214 8.65 12.37 -25.65
N GLY A 215 9.37 11.36 -25.13
CA GLY A 215 9.46 11.06 -23.71
C GLY A 215 8.51 9.99 -23.20
N SER A 216 7.69 9.37 -24.06
CA SER A 216 6.63 8.44 -23.66
C SER A 216 6.56 7.17 -24.51
N VAL A 217 6.24 6.04 -23.89
CA VAL A 217 5.91 4.76 -24.55
C VAL A 217 4.48 4.36 -24.17
N ASP A 218 3.66 3.98 -25.16
CA ASP A 218 2.32 3.41 -24.93
C ASP A 218 2.44 1.93 -24.55
N LEU A 219 2.02 1.60 -23.33
CA LEU A 219 2.10 0.24 -22.79
C LEU A 219 0.93 -0.64 -23.25
N LYS A 220 -0.06 -0.11 -23.98
CA LYS A 220 -1.14 -0.94 -24.57
C LYS A 220 -0.70 -1.67 -25.82
N GLN A 221 0.45 -1.31 -26.40
CA GLN A 221 0.97 -1.98 -27.58
C GLN A 221 1.18 -3.49 -27.30
N GLY A 222 0.56 -4.32 -28.15
CA GLY A 222 0.64 -5.78 -28.05
C GLY A 222 -0.39 -6.42 -27.14
N LEU A 223 -1.25 -5.68 -26.44
CA LEU A 223 -2.26 -6.27 -25.54
C LEU A 223 -3.57 -6.70 -26.24
N GLY A 224 -3.82 -6.22 -27.46
CA GLY A 224 -5.11 -6.44 -28.14
C GLY A 224 -6.15 -5.41 -27.72
N GLU A 225 -7.40 -5.84 -27.50
CA GLU A 225 -8.47 -4.96 -27.03
C GLU A 225 -8.30 -4.66 -25.54
N VAL A 226 -8.22 -3.36 -25.20
CA VAL A 226 -8.11 -2.88 -23.82
C VAL A 226 -9.27 -1.92 -23.57
N ARG A 227 -10.15 -2.25 -22.62
CA ARG A 227 -11.25 -1.37 -22.21
C ARG A 227 -10.70 -0.19 -21.39
N ILE A 228 -11.53 0.84 -21.24
CA ILE A 228 -11.19 2.04 -20.45
C ILE A 228 -10.80 1.60 -19.03
N ALA A 229 -9.63 2.07 -18.55
CA ALA A 229 -9.07 1.76 -17.24
C ALA A 229 -8.96 0.27 -16.89
N GLU A 230 -8.84 -0.62 -17.89
CA GLU A 230 -8.69 -2.06 -17.66
C GLU A 230 -7.22 -2.47 -17.44
N TYR A 231 -6.27 -1.62 -17.86
CA TYR A 231 -4.82 -1.86 -17.77
C TYR A 231 -4.10 -0.55 -17.45
N TYR A 232 -3.33 -0.51 -16.35
CA TYR A 232 -2.48 0.65 -16.01
C TYR A 232 -1.44 0.35 -14.93
N LEU A 233 -0.51 1.28 -14.66
CA LEU A 233 0.57 1.10 -13.70
C LEU A 233 0.26 1.81 -12.37
N THR A 234 0.23 1.05 -11.28
CA THR A 234 0.09 1.56 -9.91
C THR A 234 1.42 1.55 -9.14
N SER A 235 2.35 0.66 -9.51
CA SER A 235 3.70 0.52 -8.95
C SER A 235 4.76 1.08 -9.90
N PRO A 236 5.86 1.68 -9.37
CA PRO A 236 6.99 2.08 -10.19
C PRO A 236 7.68 0.87 -10.86
N PRO A 237 8.21 1.03 -12.09
CA PRO A 237 9.01 -0.02 -12.73
C PRO A 237 10.29 -0.37 -11.97
N LEU A 238 10.76 -1.62 -12.10
CA LEU A 238 12.11 -1.96 -11.64
C LEU A 238 13.15 -1.48 -12.67
N ILE A 239 14.19 -0.80 -12.19
CA ILE A 239 15.34 -0.43 -13.03
C ILE A 239 16.48 -1.39 -12.74
N MET A 240 16.94 -2.10 -13.77
CA MET A 240 18.03 -3.07 -13.65
C MET A 240 18.77 -3.17 -14.98
N ASN A 241 20.11 -3.12 -14.95
CA ASN A 241 20.97 -3.33 -16.13
C ASN A 241 20.56 -2.49 -17.35
N ASN A 242 20.30 -1.19 -17.14
CA ASN A 242 19.81 -0.25 -18.15
C ASN A 242 18.47 -0.64 -18.81
N LYS A 243 17.64 -1.39 -18.09
CA LYS A 243 16.28 -1.75 -18.51
C LYS A 243 15.26 -1.23 -17.53
N ILE A 244 14.11 -0.86 -18.06
CA ILE A 244 12.90 -0.56 -17.32
C ILE A 244 12.02 -1.80 -17.41
N ILE A 245 11.74 -2.44 -16.28
CA ILE A 245 10.99 -3.70 -16.22
C ILE A 245 9.64 -3.42 -15.55
N THR A 246 8.56 -3.65 -16.28
CA THR A 246 7.21 -3.27 -15.89
C THR A 246 6.31 -4.49 -15.71
N GLY A 247 5.64 -4.56 -14.56
CA GLY A 247 4.34 -5.21 -14.44
C GLY A 247 3.21 -4.20 -14.66
N ALA A 248 1.97 -4.58 -14.37
CA ALA A 248 0.81 -3.69 -14.41
C ALA A 248 -0.34 -4.22 -13.56
N PHE A 249 -1.22 -3.32 -13.16
CA PHE A 249 -2.57 -3.64 -12.71
C PHE A 249 -3.43 -3.98 -13.93
N VAL A 250 -4.19 -5.05 -13.81
CA VAL A 250 -5.26 -5.46 -14.74
C VAL A 250 -6.54 -5.55 -13.93
N GLN A 251 -7.65 -5.07 -14.47
CA GLN A 251 -8.96 -5.30 -13.87
C GLN A 251 -9.43 -6.74 -14.21
N ASP A 252 -8.80 -7.71 -13.57
CA ASP A 252 -8.89 -9.15 -13.80
C ASP A 252 -10.25 -9.75 -13.43
N GLY A 253 -10.97 -9.23 -12.44
CA GLY A 253 -12.33 -9.67 -12.10
C GLY A 253 -13.44 -9.37 -13.12
N GLN A 254 -13.13 -8.80 -14.30
CA GLN A 254 -14.14 -8.33 -15.27
C GLN A 254 -14.53 -9.37 -16.32
N ARG A 255 -13.57 -10.04 -16.96
CA ARG A 255 -13.82 -10.92 -18.12
C ARG A 255 -12.71 -11.93 -18.36
N THR A 256 -13.03 -13.03 -19.03
CA THR A 256 -12.08 -14.11 -19.37
C THR A 256 -10.95 -13.66 -20.30
N ASP A 257 -11.22 -12.68 -21.17
CA ASP A 257 -10.26 -12.15 -22.15
C ASP A 257 -9.70 -10.78 -21.74
N ALA A 258 -9.52 -10.56 -20.43
CA ALA A 258 -8.89 -9.35 -19.91
C ALA A 258 -7.46 -9.19 -20.50
N PRO A 259 -6.91 -7.96 -20.57
CA PRO A 259 -5.55 -7.72 -21.06
C PRO A 259 -4.52 -8.61 -20.38
N SER A 260 -3.51 -9.03 -21.13
CA SER A 260 -2.42 -9.85 -20.59
C SER A 260 -1.69 -9.16 -19.43
N GLY A 261 -1.41 -9.93 -18.39
CA GLY A 261 -0.59 -9.53 -17.25
C GLY A 261 0.93 -9.55 -17.48
N ALA A 262 1.38 -9.69 -18.73
CA ALA A 262 2.78 -9.85 -19.11
C ALA A 262 3.75 -8.83 -18.49
N VAL A 263 4.92 -9.33 -18.07
CA VAL A 263 6.06 -8.50 -17.67
C VAL A 263 6.91 -8.18 -18.89
N ARG A 264 7.30 -6.91 -19.02
CA ARG A 264 8.01 -6.41 -20.20
C ARG A 264 9.22 -5.59 -19.79
N ALA A 265 10.28 -5.66 -20.59
CA ALA A 265 11.45 -4.80 -20.43
C ALA A 265 11.64 -3.85 -21.61
N PHE A 266 11.97 -2.61 -21.28
CA PHE A 266 12.23 -1.55 -22.22
C PHE A 266 13.65 -1.00 -22.01
N ASP A 267 14.30 -0.61 -23.09
CA ASP A 267 15.60 0.07 -23.03
C ASP A 267 15.47 1.41 -22.31
N ILE A 268 16.35 1.67 -21.33
CA ILE A 268 16.28 2.89 -20.50
C ILE A 268 16.46 4.18 -21.32
N HIS A 269 17.17 4.11 -22.45
CA HIS A 269 17.51 5.28 -23.26
C HIS A 269 16.44 5.63 -24.28
N SER A 270 16.02 4.63 -25.05
CA SER A 270 15.15 4.75 -26.21
C SER A 270 13.70 4.35 -25.96
N GLY A 271 13.41 3.63 -24.88
CA GLY A 271 12.07 3.08 -24.62
C GLY A 271 11.70 1.92 -25.55
N ALA A 272 12.64 1.36 -26.30
CA ALA A 272 12.38 0.22 -27.18
C ALA A 272 12.07 -1.06 -26.36
N LEU A 273 11.03 -1.80 -26.75
CA LEU A 273 10.70 -3.10 -26.15
C LEU A 273 11.82 -4.12 -26.44
N LEU A 274 12.50 -4.57 -25.39
CA LEU A 274 13.62 -5.51 -25.45
C LEU A 274 13.11 -6.96 -25.42
N TRP A 275 12.34 -7.30 -24.39
CA TRP A 275 11.72 -8.61 -24.21
C TRP A 275 10.34 -8.48 -23.55
N ALA A 276 9.54 -9.52 -23.71
CA ALA A 276 8.24 -9.68 -23.07
C ALA A 276 8.12 -11.13 -22.58
N TRP A 277 7.71 -11.30 -21.32
CA TRP A 277 7.34 -12.58 -20.74
C TRP A 277 5.82 -12.70 -20.74
N ASP A 278 5.30 -13.56 -21.61
CA ASP A 278 3.89 -13.95 -21.65
C ASP A 278 3.67 -15.06 -20.61
N PRO A 279 2.86 -14.87 -19.55
CA PRO A 279 2.75 -15.78 -18.40
C PRO A 279 1.88 -17.02 -18.71
N VAL A 280 2.14 -17.67 -19.83
CA VAL A 280 1.46 -18.91 -20.25
C VAL A 280 2.29 -20.14 -19.86
N PRO A 281 1.65 -21.27 -19.54
CA PRO A 281 2.37 -22.49 -19.20
C PRO A 281 3.29 -22.96 -20.33
N PRO A 282 4.31 -23.80 -20.05
CA PRO A 282 5.23 -24.33 -21.07
C PRO A 282 4.55 -25.15 -22.19
N THR A 283 3.29 -25.55 -21.99
CA THR A 283 2.43 -26.21 -22.98
C THR A 283 1.95 -25.26 -24.09
N HIS A 284 2.05 -23.94 -23.86
CA HIS A 284 1.61 -22.89 -24.76
C HIS A 284 2.78 -22.23 -25.49
N ASN A 285 2.48 -21.60 -26.63
CA ASN A 285 3.46 -20.79 -27.35
C ASN A 285 3.43 -19.36 -26.77
N ALA A 286 4.40 -19.04 -25.91
CA ALA A 286 4.57 -17.69 -25.37
C ALA A 286 4.85 -16.67 -26.48
N VAL A 287 4.21 -15.51 -26.37
CA VAL A 287 4.39 -14.41 -27.32
C VAL A 287 5.62 -13.57 -26.95
N THR A 288 6.54 -13.40 -27.89
CA THR A 288 7.79 -12.66 -27.66
C THR A 288 7.69 -11.18 -28.04
N ALA A 289 8.69 -10.37 -27.67
CA ALA A 289 8.82 -9.00 -28.16
C ALA A 289 8.92 -8.91 -29.69
N ALA A 290 9.51 -9.92 -30.36
CA ALA A 290 9.58 -9.97 -31.81
C ALA A 290 8.20 -10.23 -32.44
N ASP A 291 7.40 -11.09 -31.82
CA ASP A 291 6.02 -11.36 -32.21
C ASP A 291 5.13 -10.13 -32.07
N ILE A 292 5.27 -9.38 -30.96
CA ILE A 292 4.55 -8.11 -30.74
C ILE A 292 4.88 -7.10 -31.85
N ARG A 293 6.17 -6.98 -32.22
CA ARG A 293 6.59 -6.14 -33.34
C ARG A 293 6.03 -6.61 -34.69
N ALA A 294 5.80 -7.91 -34.85
CA ALA A 294 5.14 -8.50 -36.01
C ALA A 294 3.60 -8.40 -35.99
N GLY A 295 3.03 -7.76 -34.96
CA GLY A 295 1.59 -7.52 -34.83
C GLY A 295 0.82 -8.62 -34.12
N LYS A 296 1.48 -9.58 -33.45
CA LYS A 296 0.80 -10.52 -32.56
C LYS A 296 0.44 -9.84 -31.23
N HIS A 297 -0.56 -10.40 -30.57
CA HIS A 297 -0.98 -9.98 -29.24
C HIS A 297 -0.55 -10.98 -28.18
N LEU A 298 -0.19 -10.47 -27.00
CA LEU A 298 0.05 -11.27 -25.79
C LEU A 298 -1.23 -12.02 -25.40
N THR A 299 -1.07 -13.12 -24.67
CA THR A 299 -2.19 -14.00 -24.33
C THR A 299 -3.12 -13.34 -23.31
N PRO A 300 -4.40 -13.07 -23.65
CA PRO A 300 -5.38 -12.49 -22.71
C PRO A 300 -5.63 -13.39 -21.50
N GLY A 301 -6.04 -12.79 -20.39
CA GLY A 301 -6.42 -13.48 -19.15
C GLY A 301 -5.24 -14.04 -18.33
N THR A 302 -4.01 -13.82 -18.78
CA THR A 302 -2.80 -14.26 -18.06
C THR A 302 -2.59 -13.48 -16.75
N PRO A 303 -2.01 -14.12 -15.71
CA PRO A 303 -1.68 -13.49 -14.42
C PRO A 303 -0.95 -12.15 -14.55
N ASN A 304 -1.41 -11.15 -13.81
CA ASN A 304 -0.77 -9.82 -13.78
C ASN A 304 0.25 -9.68 -12.63
N ALA A 305 1.01 -8.59 -12.66
CA ALA A 305 2.02 -8.26 -11.65
C ALA A 305 1.87 -6.79 -11.25
N TRP A 306 0.85 -6.49 -10.46
CA TRP A 306 0.50 -5.14 -10.04
C TRP A 306 1.32 -4.63 -8.85
N GLY A 307 1.87 -5.55 -8.05
CA GLY A 307 2.76 -5.27 -6.93
C GLY A 307 4.12 -4.72 -7.36
N LEU A 308 5.02 -4.55 -6.39
CA LEU A 308 6.39 -4.13 -6.65
C LEU A 308 7.24 -5.34 -7.06
N LEU A 309 8.00 -5.21 -8.15
CA LEU A 309 9.01 -6.20 -8.52
C LEU A 309 10.26 -6.03 -7.64
N SER A 310 11.09 -7.06 -7.53
CA SER A 310 12.44 -6.95 -6.96
C SER A 310 13.47 -7.60 -7.89
N GLY A 311 14.74 -7.36 -7.64
CA GLY A 311 15.83 -7.89 -8.44
C GLY A 311 17.05 -8.28 -7.63
N ASP A 312 17.86 -9.15 -8.22
CA ASP A 312 19.16 -9.55 -7.72
C ASP A 312 20.20 -9.34 -8.83
N ALA A 313 20.98 -8.26 -8.71
CA ALA A 313 22.03 -7.92 -9.67
C ALA A 313 23.16 -8.96 -9.70
N GLU A 314 23.41 -9.67 -8.61
CA GLU A 314 24.47 -10.68 -8.56
C GLU A 314 24.11 -11.89 -9.43
N SER A 315 22.86 -12.33 -9.38
CA SER A 315 22.38 -13.48 -10.16
C SER A 315 21.66 -13.10 -11.47
N ASN A 316 21.59 -11.81 -11.79
CA ASN A 316 20.91 -11.27 -12.98
C ASN A 316 19.43 -11.69 -13.07
N ARG A 317 18.72 -11.62 -11.94
CA ARG A 317 17.32 -12.06 -11.82
C ARG A 317 16.37 -10.95 -11.43
N VAL A 318 15.14 -11.06 -11.92
CA VAL A 318 13.98 -10.31 -11.47
C VAL A 318 13.02 -11.27 -10.79
N PHE A 319 12.55 -10.93 -9.61
CA PHE A 319 11.49 -11.66 -8.92
C PHE A 319 10.16 -10.94 -9.14
N VAL A 320 9.23 -11.65 -9.77
CA VAL A 320 7.91 -11.17 -10.14
C VAL A 320 6.88 -11.80 -9.20
N PRO A 321 6.19 -11.01 -8.37
CA PRO A 321 5.04 -11.47 -7.61
C PRO A 321 3.79 -11.37 -8.50
N THR A 322 3.15 -12.50 -8.81
CA THR A 322 2.00 -12.57 -9.72
C THR A 322 0.68 -12.65 -8.96
N GLY A 323 -0.35 -12.09 -9.57
CA GLY A 323 -1.74 -12.31 -9.20
C GLY A 323 -2.32 -13.58 -9.80
N ASN A 324 -3.62 -13.81 -9.66
CA ASN A 324 -4.30 -14.92 -10.32
C ASN A 324 -4.60 -14.63 -11.81
N PRO A 325 -4.90 -15.65 -12.63
CA PRO A 325 -5.44 -15.46 -13.97
C PRO A 325 -6.87 -14.92 -13.92
N ALA A 326 -7.27 -14.21 -14.97
CA ALA A 326 -8.63 -13.69 -15.07
C ALA A 326 -9.63 -14.79 -15.46
N PRO A 327 -10.89 -14.74 -14.97
CA PRO A 327 -11.40 -13.83 -13.95
C PRO A 327 -11.29 -14.39 -12.52
N ASP A 328 -11.17 -13.54 -11.51
CA ASP A 328 -10.66 -13.90 -10.16
C ASP A 328 -11.42 -14.96 -9.36
N HIS A 329 -12.69 -15.18 -9.68
CA HIS A 329 -13.59 -15.95 -8.81
C HIS A 329 -14.26 -17.12 -9.54
N TYR A 330 -13.80 -17.42 -10.77
CA TYR A 330 -14.19 -18.61 -11.49
C TYR A 330 -13.10 -19.05 -12.48
N GLY A 331 -12.71 -20.32 -12.43
CA GLY A 331 -11.62 -20.92 -13.18
C GLY A 331 -11.98 -22.18 -13.98
N GLY A 332 -13.24 -22.28 -14.43
CA GLY A 332 -13.69 -23.38 -15.30
C GLY A 332 -12.94 -23.50 -16.64
N ASN A 333 -13.45 -24.36 -17.53
CA ASN A 333 -12.77 -24.76 -18.78
C ASN A 333 -12.28 -23.58 -19.65
N GLU A 334 -12.94 -22.43 -19.59
CA GLU A 334 -12.59 -21.22 -20.32
C GLU A 334 -11.21 -20.65 -19.93
N ARG A 335 -10.76 -20.86 -18.68
CA ARG A 335 -9.45 -20.42 -18.17
C ARG A 335 -8.30 -21.34 -18.62
N GLY A 336 -8.59 -22.61 -18.93
CA GLY A 336 -7.56 -23.58 -19.33
C GLY A 336 -6.56 -23.87 -18.20
N ASP A 337 -5.27 -23.85 -18.53
CA ASP A 337 -4.15 -24.11 -17.60
C ASP A 337 -3.37 -22.82 -17.22
N LEU A 338 -3.99 -21.65 -17.39
CA LEU A 338 -3.36 -20.34 -17.12
C LEU A 338 -2.99 -20.13 -15.64
N ASP A 339 -3.50 -20.94 -14.72
CA ASP A 339 -3.09 -20.92 -13.30
C ASP A 339 -1.60 -21.26 -13.10
N PHE A 340 -0.91 -21.85 -14.08
CA PHE A 340 0.48 -22.34 -13.92
C PHE A 340 1.47 -21.31 -13.35
N TYR A 341 1.31 -20.03 -13.71
CA TYR A 341 2.10 -18.92 -13.14
C TYR A 341 1.26 -17.96 -12.28
N GLY A 342 0.02 -18.32 -11.98
CA GLY A 342 -0.88 -17.56 -11.11
C GLY A 342 -0.46 -17.65 -9.65
N SER A 343 -0.71 -16.60 -8.88
CA SER A 343 -0.50 -16.52 -7.43
C SER A 343 0.86 -17.07 -7.01
N SER A 344 1.91 -16.62 -7.69
CA SER A 344 3.27 -17.18 -7.65
C SER A 344 4.33 -16.11 -7.40
N VAL A 345 5.52 -16.55 -6.99
CA VAL A 345 6.76 -15.81 -7.24
C VAL A 345 7.49 -16.48 -8.39
N VAL A 346 7.81 -15.70 -9.42
CA VAL A 346 8.51 -16.18 -10.63
C VAL A 346 9.84 -15.44 -10.74
N ALA A 347 10.94 -16.19 -10.91
CA ALA A 347 12.24 -15.62 -11.22
C ALA A 347 12.46 -15.60 -12.74
N LEU A 348 12.70 -14.41 -13.27
CA LEU A 348 13.03 -14.18 -14.67
C LEU A 348 14.50 -13.80 -14.82
N ASN A 349 15.13 -14.23 -15.89
CA ASN A 349 16.40 -13.67 -16.34
C ASN A 349 16.18 -12.20 -16.76
N ALA A 350 16.94 -11.27 -16.20
CA ALA A 350 16.72 -9.83 -16.44
C ALA A 350 17.03 -9.38 -17.88
N ASP A 351 17.84 -10.13 -18.62
CA ASP A 351 18.23 -9.80 -20.00
C ASP A 351 17.29 -10.38 -21.06
N THR A 352 16.70 -11.54 -20.80
CA THR A 352 15.90 -12.28 -21.79
C THR A 352 14.41 -12.37 -21.44
N GLY A 353 14.04 -12.24 -20.17
CA GLY A 353 12.69 -12.50 -19.68
C GLY A 353 12.35 -13.99 -19.58
N GLU A 354 13.31 -14.89 -19.81
CA GLU A 354 13.11 -16.34 -19.65
C GLU A 354 12.89 -16.71 -18.19
N VAL A 355 12.02 -17.69 -17.94
CA VAL A 355 11.74 -18.19 -16.59
C VAL A 355 12.87 -19.10 -16.13
N ASP A 356 13.50 -18.76 -15.02
CA ASP A 356 14.48 -19.60 -14.33
C ASP A 356 13.78 -20.62 -13.42
N TRP A 357 12.83 -20.14 -12.62
CA TRP A 357 12.00 -20.96 -11.73
C TRP A 357 10.70 -20.22 -11.36
N SER A 358 9.70 -20.95 -10.90
CA SER A 358 8.49 -20.41 -10.26
C SER A 358 8.17 -21.19 -8.98
N PHE A 359 7.56 -20.49 -8.01
CA PHE A 359 6.99 -21.08 -6.80
C PHE A 359 5.55 -20.60 -6.67
N GLN A 360 4.62 -21.53 -6.78
CA GLN A 360 3.20 -21.25 -6.73
C GLN A 360 2.68 -21.31 -5.29
N THR A 361 1.98 -20.27 -4.85
CA THR A 361 1.42 -20.18 -3.49
C THR A 361 -0.04 -20.62 -3.42
N VAL A 362 -0.75 -20.64 -4.56
CA VAL A 362 -2.11 -21.16 -4.72
C VAL A 362 -2.21 -21.87 -6.08
N HIS A 363 -2.59 -23.16 -6.09
CA HIS A 363 -2.57 -24.00 -7.30
C HIS A 363 -3.64 -23.69 -8.36
N HIS A 364 -4.79 -23.22 -7.91
CA HIS A 364 -5.93 -22.81 -8.74
C HIS A 364 -6.71 -21.78 -7.95
N ASP A 365 -6.52 -20.50 -8.30
CA ASP A 365 -6.98 -19.40 -7.45
C ASP A 365 -8.36 -18.91 -7.89
N VAL A 366 -9.32 -18.96 -6.95
CA VAL A 366 -10.69 -18.44 -7.09
C VAL A 366 -11.04 -17.47 -5.96
N TRP A 367 -10.02 -16.98 -5.25
CA TRP A 367 -10.15 -16.18 -4.02
C TRP A 367 -9.55 -14.78 -4.12
N ASP A 368 -8.88 -14.45 -5.23
CA ASP A 368 -8.06 -13.23 -5.35
C ASP A 368 -6.90 -13.21 -4.33
N TYR A 369 -6.18 -14.34 -4.22
CA TYR A 369 -5.04 -14.50 -3.31
C TYR A 369 -3.69 -14.27 -4.01
N ASP A 370 -3.58 -13.14 -4.74
CA ASP A 370 -2.33 -12.66 -5.30
C ASP A 370 -1.15 -12.73 -4.33
N VAL A 371 0.04 -12.95 -4.89
CA VAL A 371 1.26 -12.50 -4.24
C VAL A 371 1.37 -11.00 -4.50
N ALA A 372 0.81 -10.18 -3.61
CA ALA A 372 0.80 -8.73 -3.78
C ALA A 372 2.05 -8.04 -3.21
N ALA A 373 2.72 -8.67 -2.25
CA ALA A 373 3.90 -8.13 -1.60
C ALA A 373 5.13 -8.22 -2.50
N GLN A 374 5.99 -7.20 -2.47
CA GLN A 374 7.31 -7.26 -3.10
C GLN A 374 8.12 -8.45 -2.56
N PRO A 375 8.68 -9.34 -3.40
CA PRO A 375 9.58 -10.38 -2.92
C PRO A 375 10.83 -9.75 -2.30
N VAL A 376 11.21 -10.15 -1.10
CA VAL A 376 12.32 -9.51 -0.35
C VAL A 376 13.54 -10.40 -0.29
N SER A 377 14.66 -9.95 -0.86
CA SER A 377 15.93 -10.68 -0.85
C SER A 377 16.72 -10.47 0.44
N PHE A 378 17.25 -11.54 1.01
CA PHE A 378 18.11 -11.52 2.20
C PHE A 378 19.01 -12.76 2.23
N ASP A 379 19.95 -12.82 3.17
CA ASP A 379 20.81 -13.99 3.37
C ASP A 379 20.33 -14.78 4.59
N PHE A 380 19.66 -15.90 4.34
CA PHE A 380 19.18 -16.80 5.39
C PHE A 380 20.35 -17.45 6.12
N LYS A 381 20.34 -17.37 7.46
CA LYS A 381 21.45 -17.84 8.32
C LYS A 381 22.79 -17.23 7.90
N GLY A 382 22.75 -15.96 7.49
CA GLY A 382 23.88 -15.11 7.12
C GLY A 382 24.62 -15.50 5.83
N THR A 383 24.21 -16.56 5.12
CA THR A 383 24.98 -17.08 3.98
C THR A 383 24.16 -17.68 2.84
N THR A 384 22.95 -18.17 3.11
CA THR A 384 22.12 -18.82 2.08
C THR A 384 21.28 -17.77 1.37
N PRO A 385 21.45 -17.56 0.05
CA PRO A 385 20.77 -16.50 -0.67
C PRO A 385 19.28 -16.82 -0.78
N ALA A 386 18.45 -16.01 -0.13
CA ALA A 386 17.03 -16.26 0.04
C ALA A 386 16.17 -15.12 -0.50
N VAL A 387 14.93 -15.44 -0.83
CA VAL A 387 13.87 -14.49 -1.18
C VAL A 387 12.61 -14.86 -0.43
N ILE A 388 11.98 -13.86 0.18
CA ILE A 388 10.73 -13.99 0.95
C ILE A 388 9.56 -13.77 0.00
N ALA A 389 8.60 -14.71 0.01
CA ALA A 389 7.30 -14.56 -0.62
C ALA A 389 6.22 -14.43 0.46
N ALA A 390 5.79 -13.20 0.74
CA ALA A 390 4.68 -12.92 1.66
C ALA A 390 3.37 -12.74 0.88
N THR A 391 2.27 -13.29 1.37
CA THR A 391 1.04 -13.41 0.56
C THR A 391 -0.18 -12.78 1.22
N LYS A 392 -1.23 -12.52 0.42
CA LYS A 392 -2.56 -12.14 0.92
C LYS A 392 -3.13 -13.16 1.92
N MET A 393 -2.65 -14.40 1.93
CA MET A 393 -3.08 -15.41 2.90
C MET A 393 -2.54 -15.18 4.32
N GLY A 394 -1.55 -14.28 4.50
CA GLY A 394 -0.75 -14.22 5.72
C GLY A 394 0.26 -15.38 5.84
N HIS A 395 0.48 -16.12 4.75
CA HIS A 395 1.57 -17.07 4.62
C HIS A 395 2.86 -16.34 4.23
N VAL A 396 3.99 -16.84 4.74
CA VAL A 396 5.31 -16.36 4.37
C VAL A 396 6.16 -17.56 3.99
N PHE A 397 6.71 -17.57 2.78
CA PHE A 397 7.59 -18.62 2.28
C PHE A 397 9.01 -18.09 2.16
N PHE A 398 9.98 -18.91 2.58
CA PHE A 398 11.40 -18.61 2.50
C PHE A 398 11.95 -19.47 1.37
N LEU A 399 12.29 -18.86 0.24
CA LEU A 399 12.74 -19.58 -0.94
C LEU A 399 14.22 -19.34 -1.17
N ASP A 400 14.95 -20.37 -1.62
CA ASP A 400 16.28 -20.20 -2.16
C ASP A 400 16.17 -19.35 -3.43
N ARG A 401 16.76 -18.14 -3.43
CA ARG A 401 16.56 -17.19 -4.53
C ARG A 401 17.18 -17.64 -5.86
N LYS A 402 18.01 -18.69 -5.84
CA LYS A 402 18.63 -19.27 -7.03
C LYS A 402 17.79 -20.39 -7.65
N THR A 403 16.98 -21.08 -6.87
CA THR A 403 16.30 -22.31 -7.30
C THR A 403 14.78 -22.32 -7.07
N GLY A 404 14.24 -21.37 -6.30
CA GLY A 404 12.82 -21.32 -5.94
C GLY A 404 12.40 -22.38 -4.92
N LYS A 405 13.32 -23.24 -4.46
CA LYS A 405 13.01 -24.28 -3.47
C LYS A 405 12.82 -23.68 -2.09
N SER A 406 11.82 -24.15 -1.35
CA SER A 406 11.61 -23.70 0.02
C SER A 406 12.78 -24.10 0.92
N LEU A 407 13.29 -23.13 1.70
CA LEU A 407 14.32 -23.28 2.72
C LEU A 407 13.75 -23.73 4.07
N LEU A 408 12.46 -23.48 4.29
CA LEU A 408 11.70 -23.93 5.45
C LEU A 408 10.63 -24.94 5.02
N PRO A 409 10.16 -25.84 5.90
CA PRO A 409 9.19 -26.86 5.51
C PRO A 409 7.87 -26.27 5.03
N VAL A 410 7.36 -26.80 3.92
CA VAL A 410 6.04 -26.52 3.34
C VAL A 410 5.34 -27.87 3.16
N GLU A 411 4.07 -27.94 3.51
CA GLU A 411 3.27 -29.15 3.33
C GLU A 411 2.04 -28.89 2.46
N GLU A 412 1.69 -29.88 1.64
CA GLU A 412 0.43 -29.90 0.90
C GLU A 412 -0.70 -30.34 1.82
N ARG A 413 -1.70 -29.49 2.03
CA ARG A 413 -2.89 -29.82 2.82
C ARG A 413 -4.11 -29.93 1.93
N ALA A 414 -4.97 -30.92 2.21
CA ALA A 414 -6.28 -31.00 1.57
C ALA A 414 -7.11 -29.76 1.89
N VAL A 415 -7.81 -29.24 0.88
CA VAL A 415 -8.66 -28.05 0.99
C VAL A 415 -10.10 -28.33 0.54
N PRO A 416 -11.09 -27.52 0.97
CA PRO A 416 -12.48 -27.67 0.54
C PRO A 416 -12.62 -27.66 -0.98
N GLN A 417 -13.60 -28.42 -1.47
CA GLN A 417 -13.85 -28.55 -2.91
C GLN A 417 -15.09 -27.77 -3.34
N THR A 418 -15.07 -27.21 -4.55
CA THR A 418 -16.20 -26.45 -5.08
C THR A 418 -17.41 -27.32 -5.39
N ALA A 419 -18.60 -26.74 -5.20
CA ALA A 419 -19.87 -27.30 -5.66
C ALA A 419 -20.48 -26.51 -6.85
N VAL A 420 -19.78 -25.47 -7.31
CA VAL A 420 -20.21 -24.65 -8.46
C VAL A 420 -20.03 -25.48 -9.74
N GLU A 421 -21.06 -25.50 -10.59
CA GLU A 421 -21.05 -26.32 -11.79
C GLU A 421 -20.07 -25.76 -12.82
N GLY A 422 -19.22 -26.63 -13.38
CA GLY A 422 -18.18 -26.22 -14.34
C GLY A 422 -16.89 -25.71 -13.71
N GLU A 423 -16.90 -25.46 -12.40
CA GLU A 423 -15.71 -25.09 -11.63
C GLU A 423 -14.98 -26.33 -11.09
N PHE A 424 -13.68 -26.22 -10.86
CA PHE A 424 -12.91 -27.15 -10.05
C PHE A 424 -12.02 -26.40 -9.06
N THR A 425 -11.51 -27.12 -8.07
CA THR A 425 -10.55 -26.60 -7.09
C THR A 425 -9.39 -27.57 -7.00
N SER A 426 -8.20 -27.09 -6.65
CA SER A 426 -7.08 -27.98 -6.37
C SER A 426 -7.41 -28.91 -5.20
N ALA A 427 -6.92 -30.14 -5.25
CA ALA A 427 -7.10 -31.11 -4.16
C ALA A 427 -6.34 -30.69 -2.89
N THR A 428 -5.17 -30.05 -3.06
CA THR A 428 -4.33 -29.55 -1.99
C THR A 428 -3.85 -28.13 -2.25
N GLN A 429 -3.33 -27.48 -1.20
CA GLN A 429 -2.63 -26.20 -1.29
C GLN A 429 -1.37 -26.24 -0.42
N PRO A 430 -0.34 -25.44 -0.76
CA PRO A 430 0.88 -25.36 0.04
C PRO A 430 0.67 -24.51 1.30
N PHE A 431 1.05 -25.05 2.45
CA PHE A 431 1.06 -24.35 3.74
C PHE A 431 2.47 -24.30 4.31
N PRO A 432 2.99 -23.10 4.67
CA PRO A 432 4.25 -23.03 5.40
C PRO A 432 4.07 -23.60 6.81
N ILE A 433 5.04 -24.38 7.27
CA ILE A 433 5.13 -24.80 8.68
C ILE A 433 5.82 -23.71 9.49
N LYS A 434 6.83 -23.06 8.89
CA LYS A 434 7.57 -21.94 9.46
C LYS A 434 7.82 -20.86 8.40
N PRO A 435 7.59 -19.57 8.73
CA PRO A 435 6.77 -19.11 9.84
C PRO A 435 5.37 -19.74 9.83
N GLU A 436 4.79 -19.92 11.01
CA GLU A 436 3.39 -20.35 11.09
C GLU A 436 2.51 -19.29 10.41
N PRO A 437 1.39 -19.68 9.76
CA PRO A 437 0.45 -18.75 9.16
C PRO A 437 0.09 -17.59 10.11
N LEU A 438 0.32 -16.36 9.68
CA LEU A 438 0.15 -15.16 10.51
C LEU A 438 -1.31 -14.71 10.59
N HIS A 439 -2.05 -14.91 9.50
CA HIS A 439 -3.49 -14.69 9.51
C HIS A 439 -4.17 -15.91 10.17
N PRO A 440 -5.22 -15.70 10.98
CA PRO A 440 -6.00 -16.80 11.52
C PRO A 440 -6.50 -17.75 10.41
N ALA A 441 -6.20 -19.04 10.54
CA ALA A 441 -6.53 -20.05 9.53
C ALA A 441 -8.02 -20.44 9.51
N SER A 442 -8.74 -20.15 10.60
CA SER A 442 -10.18 -20.42 10.71
C SER A 442 -10.87 -19.41 11.62
N LEU A 443 -12.20 -19.34 11.48
CA LEU A 443 -13.11 -18.60 12.33
C LEU A 443 -14.30 -19.50 12.67
N SER A 444 -14.53 -19.73 13.97
CA SER A 444 -15.70 -20.47 14.43
C SER A 444 -16.89 -19.55 14.66
N ARG A 445 -18.09 -20.15 14.60
CA ARG A 445 -19.34 -19.46 14.91
C ARG A 445 -19.34 -18.79 16.30
N ASP A 446 -18.66 -19.40 17.27
CA ASP A 446 -18.62 -18.87 18.64
C ASP A 446 -17.76 -17.61 18.78
N GLU A 447 -16.70 -17.52 17.96
CA GLU A 447 -15.82 -16.36 17.85
C GLU A 447 -16.46 -15.17 17.14
N ILE A 448 -17.55 -15.40 16.39
CA ILE A 448 -18.30 -14.31 15.75
C ILE A 448 -18.67 -13.24 16.76
N TRP A 449 -18.34 -12.01 16.39
CA TRP A 449 -18.30 -10.85 17.26
C TRP A 449 -19.32 -9.79 16.83
N GLY A 450 -19.49 -8.79 17.67
CA GLY A 450 -20.30 -7.61 17.41
C GLY A 450 -20.20 -6.65 18.60
N ILE A 451 -20.30 -5.34 18.33
CA ILE A 451 -20.14 -4.29 19.35
C ILE A 451 -21.25 -4.40 20.41
N THR A 452 -22.48 -4.69 19.98
CA THR A 452 -23.62 -4.93 20.86
C THR A 452 -24.09 -6.38 20.79
N PRO A 453 -24.87 -6.86 21.78
CA PRO A 453 -25.52 -8.18 21.68
C PRO A 453 -26.39 -8.35 20.43
N GLY A 454 -27.00 -7.27 19.93
CA GLY A 454 -27.77 -7.25 18.70
C GLY A 454 -26.89 -7.44 17.46
N ASP A 455 -25.76 -6.73 17.39
CA ASP A 455 -24.77 -6.90 16.31
C ASP A 455 -24.23 -8.32 16.30
N LYS A 456 -23.86 -8.86 17.46
CA LYS A 456 -23.35 -10.23 17.59
C LYS A 456 -24.38 -11.25 17.11
N LYS A 457 -25.66 -11.06 17.46
CA LYS A 457 -26.74 -11.93 16.98
C LYS A 457 -26.87 -11.85 15.45
N TYR A 458 -26.92 -10.64 14.89
CA TYR A 458 -26.98 -10.43 13.44
C TYR A 458 -25.81 -11.10 12.71
N CYS A 459 -24.57 -10.86 13.18
CA CYS A 459 -23.36 -11.39 12.58
C CYS A 459 -23.33 -12.92 12.63
N ARG A 460 -23.82 -13.54 13.72
CA ARG A 460 -23.96 -15.00 13.81
C ARG A 460 -24.99 -15.54 12.82
N GLU A 461 -26.16 -14.91 12.73
CA GLU A 461 -27.18 -15.29 11.74
C GLU A 461 -26.70 -15.05 10.30
N PHE A 462 -25.81 -14.09 10.07
CA PHE A 462 -25.19 -13.88 8.77
C PHE A 462 -24.15 -14.96 8.47
N PHE A 463 -23.27 -15.27 9.42
CA PHE A 463 -22.32 -16.38 9.33
C PHE A 463 -23.02 -17.71 9.03
N ASP A 464 -24.15 -17.99 9.70
CA ASP A 464 -24.93 -19.22 9.54
C ASP A 464 -25.52 -19.40 8.11
N ARG A 465 -25.55 -18.34 7.30
CA ARG A 465 -26.02 -18.40 5.90
C ARG A 465 -24.87 -18.55 4.90
N LEU A 466 -23.62 -18.46 5.35
CA LEU A 466 -22.44 -18.54 4.49
C LEU A 466 -21.80 -19.92 4.61
N ASN A 467 -21.21 -20.37 3.51
CA ASN A 467 -20.30 -21.49 3.48
C ASN A 467 -18.93 -21.05 4.05
N TYR A 468 -18.38 -21.82 4.98
CA TYR A 468 -17.06 -21.58 5.54
C TYR A 468 -16.44 -22.83 6.15
N GLU A 469 -15.33 -23.26 5.56
CA GLU A 469 -14.53 -24.43 5.92
C GLU A 469 -13.02 -24.08 5.99
N GLY A 470 -12.69 -22.79 6.22
CA GLY A 470 -11.33 -22.27 6.31
C GLY A 470 -10.93 -21.35 5.15
N ILE A 471 -9.65 -20.98 5.09
CA ILE A 471 -9.14 -19.94 4.17
C ILE A 471 -9.37 -20.24 2.68
N PHE A 472 -9.47 -21.52 2.31
CA PHE A 472 -9.70 -22.00 0.94
C PHE A 472 -11.13 -22.49 0.72
N THR A 473 -12.12 -21.92 1.41
CA THR A 473 -13.53 -22.20 1.09
C THR A 473 -13.84 -21.53 -0.26
N PRO A 474 -14.21 -22.28 -1.31
CA PRO A 474 -14.44 -21.67 -2.64
C PRO A 474 -15.70 -20.80 -2.66
N PRO A 475 -15.80 -19.84 -3.60
CA PRO A 475 -17.05 -19.15 -3.90
C PRO A 475 -18.23 -20.13 -4.11
N SER A 476 -19.43 -19.76 -3.66
CA SER A 476 -20.61 -20.64 -3.69
C SER A 476 -21.90 -19.89 -4.00
N TYR A 477 -22.98 -20.64 -4.31
CA TYR A 477 -24.30 -20.09 -4.60
C TYR A 477 -24.99 -19.48 -3.38
N GLU A 478 -24.76 -20.03 -2.19
CA GLU A 478 -25.31 -19.53 -0.92
C GLU A 478 -24.55 -18.29 -0.45
N GLY A 479 -23.27 -18.20 -0.82
CA GLY A 479 -22.31 -17.19 -0.38
C GLY A 479 -21.26 -17.81 0.53
N THR A 480 -20.03 -17.33 0.42
CA THR A 480 -18.85 -17.84 1.11
C THR A 480 -18.24 -16.73 1.95
N LEU A 481 -17.78 -17.06 3.16
CA LEU A 481 -16.93 -16.17 3.94
C LEU A 481 -15.47 -16.26 3.45
N ALA A 482 -14.94 -15.15 2.95
CA ALA A 482 -13.53 -14.99 2.63
C ALA A 482 -12.79 -14.46 3.87
N TYR A 483 -11.97 -15.32 4.48
CA TYR A 483 -11.17 -14.99 5.65
C TYR A 483 -9.83 -15.74 5.57
N PRO A 484 -8.75 -15.13 5.02
CA PRO A 484 -8.58 -13.72 4.69
C PRO A 484 -9.52 -13.16 3.62
N GLY A 485 -9.79 -11.86 3.68
CA GLY A 485 -10.57 -11.17 2.66
C GLY A 485 -9.76 -10.78 1.42
N LEU A 486 -10.40 -10.14 0.44
CA LEU A 486 -9.80 -9.69 -0.83
C LEU A 486 -8.64 -8.69 -0.64
N GLY A 487 -8.71 -7.87 0.41
CA GLY A 487 -7.60 -7.00 0.81
C GLY A 487 -6.37 -7.77 1.31
N GLY A 488 -6.52 -9.07 1.60
CA GLY A 488 -5.48 -9.93 2.13
C GLY A 488 -5.03 -9.60 3.55
N GLY A 489 -4.11 -10.41 4.05
CA GLY A 489 -3.33 -10.15 5.26
C GLY A 489 -2.12 -9.29 4.97
N ILE A 490 -1.19 -9.77 4.13
CA ILE A 490 0.01 -9.04 3.72
C ILE A 490 -0.17 -8.61 2.27
N ASN A 491 -0.14 -7.29 2.03
CA ASN A 491 -0.44 -6.69 0.73
C ASN A 491 0.79 -5.94 0.17
N TRP A 492 0.61 -5.02 -0.78
CA TRP A 492 1.66 -4.34 -1.55
C TRP A 492 2.72 -3.60 -0.72
N GLY A 493 2.40 -3.22 0.53
CA GLY A 493 3.35 -2.61 1.46
C GLY A 493 4.56 -3.50 1.76
N SER A 494 4.41 -4.81 1.56
CA SER A 494 5.41 -5.85 1.82
C SER A 494 5.91 -5.88 3.26
N VAL A 495 6.95 -6.67 3.50
CA VAL A 495 7.66 -6.79 4.76
C VAL A 495 8.91 -5.91 4.74
N SER A 496 9.38 -5.50 5.91
CA SER A 496 10.72 -4.90 6.06
C SER A 496 11.64 -5.89 6.75
N VAL A 497 12.88 -6.00 6.28
CA VAL A 497 13.90 -6.95 6.74
C VAL A 497 15.12 -6.20 7.25
N ASP A 498 15.47 -6.40 8.51
CA ASP A 498 16.73 -6.00 9.12
C ASP A 498 17.70 -7.19 8.99
N PRO A 499 18.65 -7.15 8.03
CA PRO A 499 19.60 -8.23 7.80
C PRO A 499 20.73 -8.26 8.84
N VAL A 500 20.85 -7.25 9.70
CA VAL A 500 21.92 -7.16 10.71
C VAL A 500 21.50 -7.89 11.99
N ASN A 501 20.22 -7.78 12.36
CA ASN A 501 19.66 -8.41 13.55
C ASN A 501 18.74 -9.61 13.23
N ASP A 502 18.72 -10.06 11.97
CA ASP A 502 17.90 -11.18 11.49
C ASP A 502 16.40 -11.03 11.82
N ARG A 503 15.84 -9.85 11.54
CA ARG A 503 14.44 -9.54 11.89
C ARG A 503 13.61 -9.10 10.71
N MET A 504 12.49 -9.77 10.52
CA MET A 504 11.42 -9.33 9.65
C MET A 504 10.33 -8.64 10.48
N VAL A 505 9.78 -7.54 9.96
CA VAL A 505 8.57 -6.91 10.47
C VAL A 505 7.50 -6.96 9.40
N VAL A 506 6.32 -7.42 9.79
CA VAL A 506 5.17 -7.69 8.92
C VAL A 506 3.99 -6.83 9.38
N ASN A 507 3.44 -6.03 8.46
CA ASN A 507 2.12 -5.43 8.63
C ASN A 507 1.06 -6.44 8.15
N LEU A 508 0.11 -6.76 9.03
CA LEU A 508 -0.94 -7.76 8.78
C LEU A 508 -2.32 -7.13 8.97
N GLN A 509 -3.20 -7.31 7.99
CA GLN A 509 -4.62 -6.96 8.05
C GLN A 509 -5.47 -8.20 8.37
N ILE A 510 -6.56 -8.00 9.11
CA ILE A 510 -7.56 -9.03 9.43
C ILE A 510 -8.94 -8.43 9.15
N ALA A 511 -9.37 -8.49 7.89
CA ALA A 511 -10.63 -7.93 7.41
C ALA A 511 -11.37 -8.92 6.47
N PRO A 512 -12.45 -9.57 6.94
CA PRO A 512 -13.20 -10.56 6.16
C PRO A 512 -14.12 -9.94 5.11
N PHE A 513 -14.32 -10.68 4.03
CA PHE A 513 -15.26 -10.38 2.94
C PHE A 513 -16.22 -11.55 2.75
N THR A 514 -17.26 -11.35 1.94
CA THR A 514 -18.15 -12.41 1.49
C THR A 514 -18.19 -12.42 -0.03
N MET A 515 -18.21 -13.61 -0.63
CA MET A 515 -18.30 -13.80 -2.07
C MET A 515 -19.48 -14.70 -2.39
N LYS A 516 -20.33 -14.32 -3.33
CA LYS A 516 -21.48 -15.14 -3.76
C LYS A 516 -21.51 -15.25 -5.27
N VAL A 517 -21.51 -16.48 -5.76
CA VAL A 517 -21.67 -16.83 -7.17
C VAL A 517 -23.13 -16.67 -7.57
N VAL A 518 -23.37 -16.01 -8.68
CA VAL A 518 -24.70 -15.74 -9.24
C VAL A 518 -24.73 -16.30 -10.66
N PRO A 519 -25.59 -17.30 -10.96
CA PRO A 519 -25.79 -17.77 -12.33
C PRO A 519 -26.09 -16.60 -13.27
N ARG A 520 -25.47 -16.60 -14.47
CA ARG A 520 -25.59 -15.48 -15.42
C ARG A 520 -27.04 -15.10 -15.71
N ALA A 521 -27.93 -16.09 -15.80
CA ALA A 521 -29.36 -15.91 -16.05
C ALA A 521 -30.08 -15.12 -14.94
N ASP A 522 -29.54 -15.13 -13.71
CA ASP A 522 -30.12 -14.50 -12.53
C ASP A 522 -29.45 -13.16 -12.18
N VAL A 523 -28.43 -12.74 -12.96
CA VAL A 523 -27.72 -11.49 -12.73
C VAL A 523 -28.66 -10.31 -12.98
N GLN A 524 -28.93 -9.56 -11.92
CA GLN A 524 -29.60 -8.27 -12.03
C GLN A 524 -28.60 -7.20 -12.42
N SER A 525 -29.05 -6.14 -13.10
CA SER A 525 -28.21 -4.97 -13.36
C SER A 525 -27.60 -4.44 -12.06
N GLY A 526 -26.31 -4.18 -12.06
CA GLY A 526 -25.54 -3.74 -10.91
C GLY A 526 -24.15 -3.26 -11.32
N SER A 527 -23.50 -2.52 -10.43
CA SER A 527 -22.10 -2.12 -10.58
C SER A 527 -21.31 -2.58 -9.36
N GLY A 528 -19.99 -2.61 -9.51
CA GLY A 528 -19.07 -2.95 -8.43
C GLY A 528 -17.78 -2.19 -8.62
N SER A 529 -17.06 -2.05 -7.51
CA SER A 529 -15.65 -1.76 -7.52
C SER A 529 -14.84 -3.06 -7.57
N ASP A 530 -13.53 -2.92 -7.55
CA ASP A 530 -12.58 -4.03 -7.46
C ASP A 530 -12.82 -4.91 -6.22
N LEU A 531 -13.13 -4.31 -5.07
CA LEU A 531 -13.28 -5.04 -3.79
C LEU A 531 -14.73 -5.34 -3.38
N VAL A 532 -15.72 -4.58 -3.85
CA VAL A 532 -17.12 -4.69 -3.39
C VAL A 532 -18.11 -4.48 -4.54
N GLY A 533 -19.28 -5.11 -4.45
CA GLY A 533 -20.31 -5.07 -5.47
C GLY A 533 -20.20 -6.19 -6.49
N LEU A 534 -20.79 -5.97 -7.67
CA LEU A 534 -20.87 -6.97 -8.74
C LEU A 534 -19.55 -7.03 -9.54
N ALA A 535 -18.93 -8.22 -9.58
CA ALA A 535 -17.89 -8.61 -10.51
C ALA A 535 -18.55 -9.31 -11.72
N PRO A 536 -18.48 -8.75 -12.93
CA PRO A 536 -19.17 -9.32 -14.09
C PRO A 536 -18.66 -10.71 -14.46
N GLN A 537 -17.35 -10.97 -14.42
CA GLN A 537 -16.74 -12.21 -14.93
C GLN A 537 -17.25 -12.61 -16.33
N GLU A 538 -17.38 -11.66 -17.26
CA GLU A 538 -17.90 -11.88 -18.62
C GLU A 538 -17.12 -12.99 -19.32
N GLY A 539 -17.80 -13.78 -20.15
CA GLY A 539 -17.24 -15.00 -20.76
C GLY A 539 -17.44 -16.27 -19.92
N THR A 540 -17.84 -16.14 -18.64
CA THR A 540 -18.17 -17.28 -17.78
C THR A 540 -19.69 -17.45 -17.57
N PRO A 541 -20.16 -18.63 -17.12
CA PRO A 541 -21.56 -18.86 -16.74
C PRO A 541 -22.04 -18.08 -15.51
N TYR A 542 -21.18 -17.31 -14.83
CA TYR A 542 -21.48 -16.71 -13.53
C TYR A 542 -21.02 -15.26 -13.41
N ALA A 543 -21.71 -14.45 -12.62
CA ALA A 543 -21.13 -13.27 -12.00
C ALA A 543 -20.85 -13.55 -10.53
N VAL A 544 -20.07 -12.70 -9.87
CA VAL A 544 -19.82 -12.80 -8.42
C VAL A 544 -20.16 -11.50 -7.73
N THR A 545 -20.79 -11.58 -6.56
CA THR A 545 -21.07 -10.41 -5.71
C THR A 545 -20.19 -10.45 -4.47
N ARG A 546 -19.55 -9.32 -4.17
CA ARG A 546 -18.56 -9.19 -3.10
C ARG A 546 -18.99 -8.15 -2.09
N ASN A 547 -18.86 -8.43 -0.80
CA ASN A 547 -19.19 -7.47 0.25
C ASN A 547 -18.22 -7.62 1.43
N VAL A 548 -18.12 -6.59 2.25
CA VAL A 548 -17.43 -6.68 3.55
C VAL A 548 -18.29 -7.46 4.55
N PHE A 549 -17.68 -8.32 5.36
CA PHE A 549 -18.40 -9.09 6.39
C PHE A 549 -18.63 -8.23 7.64
N THR A 550 -19.70 -7.43 7.59
CA THR A 550 -20.11 -6.47 8.62
C THR A 550 -21.63 -6.51 8.84
N THR A 551 -22.12 -5.79 9.85
CA THR A 551 -23.56 -5.52 9.98
C THR A 551 -24.07 -4.68 8.80
N ALA A 552 -25.37 -4.73 8.52
CA ALA A 552 -25.95 -4.05 7.37
C ALA A 552 -25.68 -2.53 7.36
N TYR A 553 -25.57 -1.96 6.16
CA TYR A 553 -25.53 -0.51 5.94
C TYR A 553 -26.77 0.16 6.57
N PRO A 554 -26.63 1.35 7.19
CA PRO A 554 -25.43 2.20 7.29
C PRO A 554 -24.51 1.88 8.48
N ASN A 555 -24.80 0.87 9.30
CA ASN A 555 -24.11 0.65 10.57
C ASN A 555 -22.71 0.03 10.41
N MET A 556 -22.54 -0.90 9.46
CA MET A 556 -21.26 -1.49 9.02
C MET A 556 -20.27 -1.81 10.16
N LYS A 557 -20.76 -2.44 11.23
CA LYS A 557 -19.92 -2.85 12.36
C LYS A 557 -19.22 -4.17 12.07
N PRO A 558 -17.93 -4.34 12.44
CA PRO A 558 -17.21 -5.59 12.21
C PRO A 558 -17.89 -6.80 12.84
N CYS A 559 -17.92 -7.92 12.12
CA CYS A 559 -18.46 -9.19 12.60
C CYS A 559 -17.40 -10.17 13.13
N VAL A 560 -16.11 -9.78 13.10
CA VAL A 560 -14.98 -10.54 13.65
C VAL A 560 -14.32 -9.80 14.81
N PRO A 561 -13.77 -10.51 15.81
CA PRO A 561 -13.14 -9.87 16.95
C PRO A 561 -11.84 -9.16 16.56
N PRO A 562 -11.46 -8.09 17.27
CA PRO A 562 -10.15 -7.47 17.11
C PRO A 562 -9.01 -8.40 17.62
N PRO A 563 -7.75 -8.20 17.17
CA PRO A 563 -7.30 -7.06 16.39
C PRO A 563 -7.58 -7.16 14.89
N TRP A 564 -7.99 -6.06 14.26
CA TRP A 564 -8.21 -5.99 12.78
C TRP A 564 -6.95 -5.63 11.98
N GLY A 565 -5.89 -5.29 12.70
CA GLY A 565 -4.58 -4.99 12.16
C GLY A 565 -3.51 -5.35 13.19
N LYS A 566 -2.41 -5.94 12.76
CA LYS A 566 -1.28 -6.34 13.61
C LYS A 566 0.05 -5.91 12.99
N LEU A 567 1.01 -5.65 13.87
CA LEU A 567 2.43 -5.61 13.53
C LEU A 567 3.08 -6.85 14.16
N VAL A 568 3.76 -7.65 13.35
CA VAL A 568 4.37 -8.91 13.79
C VAL A 568 5.85 -8.88 13.46
N SER A 569 6.70 -9.26 14.41
CA SER A 569 8.13 -9.50 14.15
C SER A 569 8.44 -10.99 14.13
N ILE A 570 9.25 -11.39 13.17
CA ILE A 570 9.70 -12.76 12.96
C ILE A 570 11.23 -12.78 12.94
N ASP A 571 11.80 -13.79 13.61
CA ASP A 571 13.22 -14.13 13.52
C ASP A 571 13.50 -14.83 12.17
N LEU A 572 14.38 -14.24 11.37
CA LEU A 572 14.67 -14.71 10.01
C LEU A 572 15.45 -16.03 9.97
N ASN A 573 16.07 -16.46 11.06
CA ASN A 573 16.84 -17.70 11.10
C ASN A 573 15.96 -18.93 11.39
N THR A 574 14.91 -18.72 12.16
CA THR A 574 14.03 -19.77 12.70
C THR A 574 12.62 -19.75 12.08
N GLY A 575 12.16 -18.58 11.65
CA GLY A 575 10.77 -18.33 11.26
C GLY A 575 9.82 -18.17 12.46
N ASP A 576 10.34 -18.06 13.69
CA ASP A 576 9.50 -17.92 14.88
C ASP A 576 9.07 -16.45 15.10
N ILE A 577 7.84 -16.27 15.60
CA ILE A 577 7.34 -14.96 16.01
C ILE A 577 8.09 -14.50 17.27
N VAL A 578 8.74 -13.34 17.18
CA VAL A 578 9.43 -12.70 18.31
C VAL A 578 8.43 -11.93 19.17
N TRP A 579 7.56 -11.15 18.52
CA TRP A 579 6.49 -10.40 19.15
C TRP A 579 5.36 -10.09 18.16
N GLU A 580 4.16 -9.87 18.69
CA GLU A 580 3.03 -9.31 17.94
C GLU A 580 2.38 -8.16 18.74
N ARG A 581 1.82 -7.17 18.03
CA ARG A 581 1.07 -6.04 18.62
C ARG A 581 -0.12 -5.68 17.73
N PRO A 582 -1.28 -5.29 18.31
CA PRO A 582 -2.31 -4.61 17.55
C PRO A 582 -1.75 -3.34 16.90
N LEU A 583 -2.05 -3.14 15.62
CA LEU A 583 -1.64 -1.95 14.87
C LEU A 583 -2.86 -1.08 14.59
N GLY A 584 -2.94 0.02 15.34
CA GLY A 584 -4.00 1.03 15.24
C GLY A 584 -4.96 1.03 16.42
N ASN A 585 -5.75 2.10 16.51
CA ASN A 585 -6.80 2.33 17.50
C ASN A 585 -8.06 2.89 16.83
N LEU A 586 -9.11 3.19 17.60
CA LEU A 586 -10.39 3.65 17.05
C LEU A 586 -10.56 5.17 17.05
N ASN A 587 -9.47 5.95 17.08
CA ASN A 587 -9.49 7.43 17.22
C ASN A 587 -10.48 8.11 16.26
N THR A 588 -10.44 7.74 14.99
CA THR A 588 -11.30 8.30 13.93
C THR A 588 -12.63 7.55 13.76
N LEU A 589 -12.79 6.40 14.42
CA LEU A 589 -13.90 5.46 14.20
C LEU A 589 -14.93 5.44 15.34
N ALA A 590 -14.58 5.92 16.52
CA ALA A 590 -15.46 5.95 17.69
C ALA A 590 -15.88 7.39 18.06
N PRO A 591 -17.12 7.60 18.54
CA PRO A 591 -17.61 8.93 18.88
C PRO A 591 -16.91 9.51 20.12
N PHE A 592 -16.92 10.85 20.22
CA PHE A 592 -16.44 11.62 21.38
C PHE A 592 -14.96 11.40 21.74
N GLY A 593 -14.13 10.90 20.80
CA GLY A 593 -12.69 10.74 21.00
C GLY A 593 -12.28 9.63 21.98
N LEU A 594 -13.22 8.78 22.40
CA LEU A 594 -12.93 7.64 23.30
C LEU A 594 -12.18 6.51 22.59
N GLY A 595 -12.22 6.48 21.26
CA GLY A 595 -11.61 5.43 20.43
C GLY A 595 -10.11 5.26 20.59
N ARG A 596 -9.39 6.34 20.92
CA ARG A 596 -7.93 6.33 21.12
C ARG A 596 -7.47 5.43 22.26
N PHE A 597 -8.35 5.06 23.19
CA PHE A 597 -8.04 4.17 24.30
C PHE A 597 -8.24 2.69 23.98
N PHE A 598 -8.79 2.38 22.79
CA PHE A 598 -9.04 1.01 22.35
C PHE A 598 -8.04 0.61 21.26
N ASN A 599 -6.92 0.01 21.67
CA ASN A 599 -5.88 -0.54 20.79
C ASN A 599 -6.33 -1.87 20.17
N TRP A 600 -7.42 -1.81 19.39
CA TRP A 600 -8.05 -2.95 18.75
C TRP A 600 -7.56 -3.16 17.31
N GLY A 601 -6.57 -2.37 16.88
CA GLY A 601 -6.19 -2.29 15.49
C GLY A 601 -7.28 -1.68 14.62
N THR A 602 -6.92 -1.39 13.37
CA THR A 602 -7.87 -1.08 12.30
C THR A 602 -7.50 -1.92 11.08
N PRO A 603 -8.44 -2.13 10.13
CA PRO A 603 -8.05 -2.46 8.77
C PRO A 603 -6.91 -1.53 8.33
N ASN A 604 -5.88 -2.07 7.70
CA ASN A 604 -4.66 -1.34 7.40
C ASN A 604 -4.12 -1.74 6.02
N THR A 605 -3.34 -0.84 5.42
CA THR A 605 -2.57 -1.07 4.19
C THR A 605 -1.44 -0.07 4.13
N GLY A 606 -0.29 -0.45 3.57
CA GLY A 606 0.96 0.30 3.64
C GLY A 606 2.09 -0.55 4.23
N GLY A 607 3.31 -0.04 4.14
CA GLY A 607 4.53 -0.74 4.56
C GLY A 607 5.24 -0.08 5.74
N SER A 608 6.14 -0.84 6.37
CA SER A 608 7.09 -0.33 7.37
C SER A 608 8.49 -0.15 6.78
N ILE A 609 9.32 0.63 7.47
CA ILE A 609 10.78 0.59 7.31
C ILE A 609 11.43 0.25 8.64
N GLN A 610 12.62 -0.35 8.60
CA GLN A 610 13.47 -0.57 9.76
C GLN A 610 14.74 0.28 9.68
N THR A 611 15.32 0.65 10.82
CA THR A 611 16.57 1.41 10.90
C THR A 611 17.55 0.78 11.89
N ALA A 612 18.85 0.98 11.67
CA ALA A 612 19.92 0.58 12.59
C ALA A 612 19.82 1.23 13.97
N GLY A 613 19.05 2.32 14.11
CA GLY A 613 18.62 2.88 15.40
C GLY A 613 17.73 1.95 16.24
N GLY A 614 17.33 0.79 15.71
CA GLY A 614 16.50 -0.20 16.40
C GLY A 614 15.01 0.11 16.35
N LEU A 615 14.56 0.84 15.33
CA LEU A 615 13.20 1.34 15.17
C LEU A 615 12.54 0.82 13.90
N ALA A 616 11.25 0.48 14.01
CA ALA A 616 10.34 0.26 12.88
C ALA A 616 9.34 1.42 12.78
N PHE A 617 9.32 2.13 11.65
CA PHE A 617 8.37 3.22 11.39
C PHE A 617 7.22 2.75 10.50
N ILE A 618 5.98 3.08 10.86
CA ILE A 618 4.78 2.70 10.10
C ILE A 618 3.60 3.65 10.37
N GLY A 619 2.82 3.95 9.33
CA GLY A 619 1.49 4.59 9.43
C GLY A 619 0.40 3.52 9.31
N ALA A 620 0.08 3.18 8.06
CA ALA A 620 -0.80 2.11 7.55
C ALA A 620 -2.26 2.04 8.05
N THR A 621 -2.56 2.62 9.21
CA THR A 621 -3.83 2.51 9.92
C THR A 621 -4.80 3.63 9.60
N MET A 622 -6.09 3.40 9.86
CA MET A 622 -7.16 4.36 9.59
C MET A 622 -7.30 5.47 10.64
N ASP A 623 -6.49 5.43 11.69
CA ASP A 623 -6.61 6.29 12.88
C ASP A 623 -5.75 7.57 12.82
N ASN A 624 -5.14 7.82 11.67
CA ASN A 624 -4.30 8.97 11.36
C ASN A 624 -2.99 9.05 12.17
N TYR A 625 -2.47 7.96 12.72
CA TYR A 625 -1.18 8.02 13.44
C TYR A 625 -0.01 7.51 12.60
N PHE A 626 1.12 8.20 12.69
CA PHE A 626 2.44 7.69 12.31
C PHE A 626 3.20 7.26 13.54
N ARG A 627 3.83 6.09 13.52
CA ARG A 627 4.36 5.43 14.72
C ARG A 627 5.79 4.94 14.54
N ALA A 628 6.52 4.85 15.65
CA ALA A 628 7.80 4.18 15.76
C ALA A 628 7.76 3.12 16.87
N PHE A 629 8.13 1.90 16.53
CA PHE A 629 8.18 0.76 17.46
C PHE A 629 9.64 0.30 17.67
N ASP A 630 9.95 -0.18 18.86
CA ASP A 630 11.19 -0.91 19.11
C ASP A 630 11.19 -2.23 18.31
N THR A 631 12.19 -2.44 17.45
CA THR A 631 12.23 -3.66 16.60
C THR A 631 12.42 -4.96 17.40
N GLY A 632 12.92 -4.88 18.63
CA GLY A 632 13.20 -6.04 19.48
C GLY A 632 12.11 -6.40 20.46
N THR A 633 11.38 -5.41 20.96
CA THR A 633 10.31 -5.67 21.94
C THR A 633 8.92 -5.47 21.37
N GLY A 634 8.77 -4.70 20.30
CA GLY A 634 7.49 -4.26 19.75
C GLY A 634 6.85 -3.12 20.56
N ASP A 635 7.58 -2.48 21.46
CA ASP A 635 7.03 -1.38 22.26
C ASP A 635 6.87 -0.12 21.41
N LEU A 636 5.72 0.54 21.55
CA LEU A 636 5.48 1.84 20.91
C LEU A 636 6.30 2.91 21.63
N LEU A 637 7.26 3.51 20.92
CA LEU A 637 8.18 4.50 21.49
C LEU A 637 7.81 5.94 21.13
N TRP A 638 7.14 6.12 19.98
CA TRP A 638 6.70 7.43 19.52
C TRP A 638 5.48 7.29 18.59
N GLU A 639 4.58 8.25 18.66
CA GLU A 639 3.52 8.43 17.67
C GLU A 639 3.18 9.90 17.46
N HIS A 640 2.69 10.22 16.27
CA HIS A 640 2.24 11.56 15.88
C HIS A 640 0.93 11.46 15.11
N GLU A 641 -0.04 12.32 15.46
CA GLU A 641 -1.30 12.43 14.73
C GLU A 641 -1.09 13.26 13.45
N LEU A 642 -1.40 12.64 12.32
CA LEU A 642 -1.34 13.20 10.98
C LEU A 642 -2.69 13.83 10.60
N PRO A 643 -2.72 14.74 9.61
CA PRO A 643 -3.97 15.32 9.11
C PRO A 643 -4.88 14.29 8.42
N TYR A 644 -4.30 13.22 7.86
CA TYR A 644 -5.00 12.13 7.16
C TYR A 644 -4.33 10.80 7.49
N SER A 645 -5.00 9.69 7.24
CA SER A 645 -4.38 8.38 7.40
C SER A 645 -3.28 8.16 6.36
N ALA A 646 -2.17 7.58 6.81
CA ALA A 646 -0.99 7.35 5.97
C ALA A 646 -0.93 5.90 5.52
N HIS A 647 -1.56 5.60 4.38
CA HIS A 647 -1.52 4.28 3.74
C HIS A 647 -0.34 4.12 2.77
N ALA A 648 0.80 4.69 3.12
CA ALA A 648 2.04 4.71 2.35
C ALA A 648 3.15 3.94 3.08
N THR A 649 4.29 3.71 2.41
CA THR A 649 5.53 3.28 3.09
C THR A 649 6.38 4.52 3.38
N PRO A 650 6.86 4.74 4.62
CA PRO A 650 7.74 5.86 4.93
C PRO A 650 9.14 5.66 4.30
N ILE A 651 9.95 6.71 4.31
CA ILE A 651 11.39 6.63 4.01
C ILE A 651 12.20 7.33 5.10
N THR A 652 13.51 7.08 5.14
CA THR A 652 14.45 7.87 5.94
C THR A 652 15.72 8.15 5.16
N TYR A 653 16.33 9.32 5.38
CA TYR A 653 17.58 9.71 4.74
C TYR A 653 18.38 10.68 5.60
N ARG A 654 19.66 10.78 5.28
CA ARG A 654 20.59 11.79 5.80
C ARG A 654 21.64 12.08 4.73
N LEU A 655 21.60 13.29 4.18
CA LEU A 655 22.35 13.63 2.95
C LEU A 655 23.85 13.79 3.16
N ASN A 656 24.27 14.30 4.31
CA ASN A 656 25.68 14.52 4.61
C ASN A 656 25.96 14.40 6.12
N LYS A 657 27.25 14.40 6.49
CA LYS A 657 27.67 14.19 7.89
C LYS A 657 27.21 15.31 8.83
N ASP A 658 27.01 16.51 8.32
CA ASP A 658 26.62 17.66 9.14
C ASP A 658 25.09 17.90 9.10
N SER A 659 24.35 17.08 8.35
CA SER A 659 22.90 17.20 8.25
C SER A 659 22.15 16.27 9.18
N LYS A 660 20.91 16.66 9.47
CA LYS A 660 19.99 15.88 10.28
C LYS A 660 19.44 14.70 9.47
N GLN A 661 19.13 13.61 10.15
CA GLN A 661 18.34 12.51 9.61
C GLN A 661 16.87 12.94 9.57
N PHE A 662 16.20 12.60 8.47
CA PHE A 662 14.77 12.83 8.28
C PHE A 662 14.04 11.49 8.16
N VAL A 663 12.79 11.45 8.61
CA VAL A 663 11.82 10.38 8.33
C VAL A 663 10.61 11.01 7.68
N VAL A 664 10.15 10.49 6.54
CA VAL A 664 9.11 11.12 5.71
C VAL A 664 8.01 10.13 5.40
N ILE A 665 6.75 10.58 5.49
CA ILE A 665 5.57 9.77 5.21
C ILE A 665 4.51 10.57 4.45
N ALA A 666 3.86 9.93 3.49
CA ALA A 666 2.70 10.47 2.78
C ALA A 666 1.40 10.10 3.51
N ALA A 667 0.55 11.10 3.73
CA ALA A 667 -0.70 11.04 4.45
C ALA A 667 -1.82 11.64 3.58
N GLY A 668 -2.60 10.77 2.95
CA GLY A 668 -3.65 11.21 2.02
C GLY A 668 -4.84 10.27 1.92
N GLY A 669 -5.04 9.41 2.92
CA GLY A 669 -6.19 8.50 2.96
C GLY A 669 -6.18 7.42 1.88
N HIS A 670 -7.24 6.64 1.89
CA HIS A 670 -7.44 5.50 0.99
C HIS A 670 -8.94 5.28 0.81
N GLY A 671 -9.49 5.84 -0.27
CA GLY A 671 -10.92 5.80 -0.57
C GLY A 671 -11.57 4.42 -0.40
N PRO A 672 -11.03 3.34 -1.01
CA PRO A 672 -11.57 1.99 -0.84
C PRO A 672 -11.59 1.42 0.59
N LEU A 673 -10.71 1.90 1.48
CA LEU A 673 -10.73 1.52 2.90
C LEU A 673 -11.69 2.40 3.72
N GLY A 674 -12.26 3.44 3.11
CA GLY A 674 -13.19 4.37 3.75
C GLY A 674 -12.52 5.50 4.53
N SER A 675 -11.20 5.70 4.41
CA SER A 675 -10.53 6.86 4.99
C SER A 675 -10.62 8.09 4.07
N PRO A 676 -10.88 9.30 4.60
CA PRO A 676 -11.01 10.50 3.80
C PRO A 676 -9.73 10.81 2.99
N PRO A 677 -9.85 11.18 1.70
CA PRO A 677 -8.70 11.51 0.88
C PRO A 677 -8.06 12.82 1.33
N GLY A 678 -6.75 12.91 1.12
CA GLY A 678 -5.92 14.07 1.40
C GLY A 678 -4.63 14.04 0.59
N ASP A 679 -3.71 14.96 0.87
CA ASP A 679 -2.62 15.28 -0.06
C ASP A 679 -1.29 15.63 0.62
N THR A 680 -1.08 15.20 1.86
CA THR A 680 0.00 15.75 2.68
C THR A 680 1.23 14.84 2.67
N LEU A 681 2.42 15.41 2.45
CA LEU A 681 3.71 14.78 2.71
C LEU A 681 4.36 15.47 3.90
N ILE A 682 4.77 14.72 4.92
CA ILE A 682 5.32 15.27 6.16
C ILE A 682 6.69 14.66 6.43
N ALA A 683 7.66 15.51 6.72
CA ALA A 683 8.97 15.11 7.19
C ALA A 683 9.15 15.41 8.67
N PHE A 684 9.78 14.49 9.38
CA PHE A 684 10.12 14.56 10.79
C PHE A 684 11.63 14.52 10.96
N THR A 685 12.14 15.27 11.95
CA THR A 685 13.55 15.22 12.33
C THR A 685 13.71 15.50 13.83
N LEU A 686 14.91 15.28 14.37
CA LEU A 686 15.22 15.65 15.74
C LEU A 686 15.29 17.18 15.87
N LYS A 687 14.70 17.70 16.94
CA LYS A 687 14.79 19.12 17.30
C LYS A 687 16.26 19.54 17.45
N GLY A 688 16.70 20.50 16.64
CA GLY A 688 18.00 21.13 16.82
C GLY A 688 17.94 22.18 17.94
N LYS A 689 19.09 22.47 18.57
CA LYS A 689 19.27 23.80 19.18
C LYS A 689 19.63 24.73 18.04
N ASP A 690 18.63 25.41 17.47
CA ASP A 690 18.87 26.55 16.59
C ASP A 690 19.27 27.79 17.42
#